data_AF-A0A4W5PPV8-F1
#
_entry.id   AF-A0A4W5PPV8-F1
#
_cell.length_a   1.000
_cell.length_b   1.000
_cell.length_c   1.000
_cell.angle_alpha   90.00
_cell.angle_beta   90.00
_cell.angle_gamma   90.00
#
_symmetry.space_group_name_H-M   'P 1'
#
loop_
_entity.id
_entity.type
_entity.pdbx_description
1 polymer ?
#
loop_
_entity_poly.entity_id
_entity_poly.type
_entity_poly.pdbx_seq_one_letter_code
_entity_poly.pdbx_strand_id
1 'polypeptide(L)'
;MRTLRTRNTSGTGSTKPETLVEHSGKTTSAGRNSKPFTLPPILRRNSKSNTNTSSLIATPLTELLTFEQNLERNRLSAAGQQLIDREEHLYGRISEEEIQPTTKREKEQLTRDRKGLLSHIDLAVKSSLSLDEDRLEALKSAVKAILQEEEQDRRWLKQEGKQPSWRPSECRRHHDTVIQSLVEECMVNAELPPKESNKLRSSLQRNICGKGRRLQEDLLRVVKDVKCCYPEDMDICNLYGKLYHQAFSAGMRKVAEYGLCMVDCAYLLYWVNVAYPEILQNLELTKAINPEALGKLLTEELTTQLEKQYLTHTETELQTLINKVLNVEEQAWREGSVPELRDNCYFSPLAIDVIQFVNAAFESVKTVLGDTSKVQMIACLLKDFLNSCKKFQEKVLKGSNKRNSRTVIMANLSCVEQFRDYIVKKADLFPVDIKECCLSIVADMKNCGYRSLTSPIHKDLKSQYSSLGTPIWLEKKQVFEKLLEGIYKHTQDVRGLTDSCHQELLGQLHLEVTVEYVRRLLKRKIKLRDKEMQEQAARSVCEDGQRLNKLFTEAGSREEWLSDILARIAEVLKLQDISSIQLEIVTLSQAYPYLSDVQMTALLSLKSNLSTSAVKRIKKTLLDIQDTTSSQDGPSFFSKVLGFH
;
A
#
# COMPACT_ATOMS: atom_id res chain seq x y z
N MET A 1 14.59 -8.31 -55.70
CA MET A 1 14.51 -7.46 -56.90
C MET A 1 15.19 -6.13 -56.61
N ARG A 2 16.41 -5.90 -57.14
CA ARG A 2 16.84 -4.74 -57.96
C ARG A 2 16.10 -3.43 -57.61
N THR A 3 16.77 -2.36 -57.18
CA THR A 3 17.58 -1.52 -58.10
C THR A 3 18.67 -0.68 -57.41
N LEU A 4 19.74 -0.46 -58.19
CA LEU A 4 20.91 0.42 -57.98
C LEU A 4 20.66 1.85 -58.52
N ARG A 5 21.36 2.85 -57.98
CA ARG A 5 21.98 4.02 -58.68
C ARG A 5 22.82 4.85 -57.68
N THR A 6 24.16 4.73 -57.66
CA THR A 6 25.24 5.56 -58.31
C THR A 6 25.29 7.03 -57.87
N ARG A 7 26.32 7.43 -57.09
CA ARG A 7 27.56 8.20 -57.44
C ARG A 7 27.29 9.68 -57.83
N ASN A 8 27.95 10.72 -57.30
CA ASN A 8 29.41 10.96 -57.28
C ASN A 8 29.81 12.28 -56.52
N THR A 9 31.01 12.28 -55.89
CA THR A 9 32.09 13.33 -55.77
C THR A 9 31.77 14.74 -55.23
N SER A 10 32.60 15.50 -54.48
CA SER A 10 34.02 15.45 -54.02
C SER A 10 34.34 16.67 -53.11
N GLY A 11 35.37 16.60 -52.25
CA GLY A 11 36.11 17.76 -51.67
C GLY A 11 36.29 17.74 -50.14
N THR A 12 37.29 17.05 -49.59
CA THR A 12 38.58 17.56 -49.02
C THR A 12 38.50 18.44 -47.76
N GLY A 13 39.14 18.00 -46.66
CA GLY A 13 39.60 18.87 -45.57
C GLY A 13 39.52 18.28 -44.16
N SER A 14 40.63 17.76 -43.67
CA SER A 14 40.85 17.18 -42.34
C SER A 14 40.74 18.20 -41.19
N THR A 15 40.04 17.86 -40.10
CA THR A 15 40.54 17.85 -38.71
C THR A 15 39.42 17.45 -37.73
N LYS A 16 39.67 16.44 -36.89
CA LYS A 16 38.94 16.08 -35.65
C LYS A 16 39.92 16.30 -34.48
N PRO A 17 39.52 16.27 -33.20
CA PRO A 17 38.17 16.02 -32.67
C PRO A 17 37.71 17.03 -31.59
N GLU A 18 36.41 17.19 -31.38
CA GLU A 18 35.86 17.13 -30.01
C GLU A 18 34.35 16.89 -30.06
N THR A 19 33.95 15.97 -29.20
CA THR A 19 32.70 15.23 -29.16
C THR A 19 31.69 15.92 -28.26
N LEU A 20 30.47 16.17 -28.75
CA LEU A 20 29.21 16.11 -27.98
C LEU A 20 28.03 16.38 -28.94
N VAL A 21 27.49 15.33 -29.56
CA VAL A 21 26.15 15.36 -30.15
C VAL A 21 25.44 14.05 -29.82
N GLU A 22 24.31 14.24 -29.15
CA GLU A 22 23.05 13.50 -29.23
C GLU A 22 23.09 12.12 -29.90
N HIS A 23 22.69 11.10 -29.14
CA HIS A 23 22.08 9.91 -29.71
C HIS A 23 20.60 9.90 -29.34
N SER A 24 19.81 10.33 -30.31
CA SER A 24 18.42 9.94 -30.52
C SER A 24 18.33 8.40 -30.54
N GLY A 25 17.93 7.81 -29.41
CA GLY A 25 17.48 6.43 -29.30
C GLY A 25 15.97 6.42 -29.06
N LYS A 26 15.20 6.23 -30.13
CA LYS A 26 13.76 5.94 -30.07
C LYS A 26 13.57 4.62 -29.30
N THR A 27 13.14 4.72 -28.04
CA THR A 27 12.51 3.64 -27.29
C THR A 27 11.01 3.91 -27.26
N THR A 28 10.25 3.12 -28.02
CA THR A 28 8.80 3.04 -27.89
C THR A 28 8.47 2.28 -26.60
N SER A 29 8.49 2.99 -25.48
CA SER A 29 7.79 2.56 -24.27
C SER A 29 6.36 3.09 -24.35
N ALA A 30 5.40 2.20 -24.55
CA ALA A 30 3.98 2.50 -24.37
C ALA A 30 3.71 2.56 -22.86
N GLY A 31 4.11 3.65 -22.24
CA GLY A 31 3.90 3.90 -20.82
C GLY A 31 3.93 5.40 -20.57
N ARG A 32 2.75 6.01 -20.49
CA ARG A 32 2.45 7.24 -19.72
C ARG A 32 1.03 7.71 -20.05
N ASN A 33 0.12 7.53 -19.10
CA ASN A 33 -0.83 8.56 -18.66
C ASN A 33 -1.70 8.07 -17.49
N SER A 34 -1.10 7.53 -16.43
CA SER A 34 -1.69 7.62 -15.10
C SER A 34 -0.99 8.75 -14.36
N LYS A 35 -1.50 9.98 -14.54
CA LYS A 35 -1.06 11.09 -13.68
C LYS A 35 -1.40 10.72 -12.23
N PRO A 36 -0.44 10.75 -11.29
CA PRO A 36 -0.73 10.52 -9.88
C PRO A 36 -1.77 11.53 -9.40
N PHE A 37 -2.76 11.06 -8.63
CA PHE A 37 -3.72 11.92 -7.95
C PHE A 37 -2.93 12.91 -7.09
N THR A 38 -2.94 14.19 -7.48
CA THR A 38 -2.27 15.27 -6.75
C THR A 38 -3.32 16.28 -6.33
N LEU A 39 -3.73 16.21 -5.07
CA LEU A 39 -4.60 17.19 -4.45
C LEU A 39 -3.75 18.34 -3.88
N PRO A 40 -4.24 19.60 -3.96
CA PRO A 40 -3.55 20.74 -3.36
C PRO A 40 -3.54 20.63 -1.83
N PRO A 41 -2.48 21.14 -1.16
CA PRO A 41 -2.41 21.16 0.29
C PRO A 41 -3.53 22.04 0.85
N ILE A 42 -4.26 21.49 1.83
CA ILE A 42 -5.15 22.27 2.71
C ILE A 42 -4.29 23.35 3.38
N LEU A 43 -4.76 24.59 3.31
CA LEU A 43 -4.02 25.78 3.72
C LEU A 43 -3.48 25.66 5.15
N ARG A 44 -2.16 25.46 5.29
CA ARG A 44 -1.44 25.65 6.55
C ARG A 44 -1.22 27.16 6.76
N ARG A 45 -1.69 27.63 7.92
CA ARG A 45 -1.71 29.01 8.42
C ARG A 45 -0.29 29.62 8.49
N ASN A 46 -0.16 30.88 8.09
CA ASN A 46 0.92 31.76 8.56
C ASN A 46 0.32 32.77 9.52
N SER A 47 0.51 32.56 10.83
CA SER A 47 0.20 33.54 11.87
C SER A 47 1.37 34.51 12.01
N LYS A 48 1.16 35.79 11.75
CA LYS A 48 1.97 36.87 12.33
C LYS A 48 1.13 37.59 13.37
N SER A 49 1.53 37.43 14.62
CA SER A 49 1.07 38.26 15.74
C SER A 49 1.65 39.66 15.58
N ASN A 50 0.82 40.69 15.62
CA ASN A 50 1.26 42.04 15.95
C ASN A 50 0.54 42.49 17.22
N THR A 51 1.34 42.97 18.15
CA THR A 51 0.97 43.49 19.47
C THR A 51 0.68 44.98 19.43
N ASN A 52 -0.21 45.36 20.34
CA ASN A 52 -0.44 46.69 20.96
C ASN A 52 -1.11 47.78 20.13
N THR A 53 -2.24 48.29 20.62
CA THR A 53 -2.23 49.47 21.53
C THR A 53 -3.53 49.56 22.33
N SER A 54 -3.38 49.84 23.62
CA SER A 54 -4.45 50.16 24.56
C SER A 54 -4.94 51.59 24.32
N SER A 55 -6.25 51.82 24.32
CA SER A 55 -6.82 53.14 24.56
C SER A 55 -8.00 53.03 25.52
N LEU A 56 -8.03 53.99 26.45
CA LEU A 56 -8.98 54.14 27.54
C LEU A 56 -10.34 54.56 26.96
N ILE A 57 -11.39 53.78 27.24
CA ILE A 57 -12.76 54.13 26.88
C ILE A 57 -13.36 54.97 28.01
N ALA A 58 -13.59 56.25 27.74
CA ALA A 58 -14.53 57.08 28.47
C ALA A 58 -15.96 56.70 28.02
N THR A 59 -16.84 56.45 28.98
CA THR A 59 -18.28 56.22 28.79
C THR A 59 -18.97 57.48 28.25
N PRO A 60 -19.65 57.47 27.09
CA PRO A 60 -20.50 58.57 26.68
C PRO A 60 -21.94 58.37 27.17
N LEU A 61 -22.58 59.47 27.59
CA LEU A 61 -24.00 59.57 27.90
C LEU A 61 -24.88 59.08 26.74
N THR A 62 -25.87 58.26 27.05
CA THR A 62 -26.80 57.65 26.10
C THR A 62 -27.74 58.71 25.50
N GLU A 63 -27.52 59.12 24.25
CA GLU A 63 -28.55 59.82 23.46
C GLU A 63 -29.79 58.93 23.32
N LEU A 64 -30.96 59.46 23.68
CA LEU A 64 -32.25 58.81 23.47
C LEU A 64 -32.65 58.93 21.99
N LEU A 65 -32.24 57.97 21.18
CA LEU A 65 -32.60 57.88 19.76
C LEU A 65 -34.05 57.42 19.56
N THR A 66 -34.71 57.88 18.50
CA THR A 66 -36.03 57.38 18.09
C THR A 66 -35.95 55.94 17.58
N PHE A 67 -37.10 55.28 17.43
CA PHE A 67 -37.19 53.92 16.88
C PHE A 67 -36.55 53.85 15.48
N GLU A 68 -36.88 54.79 14.59
CA GLU A 68 -36.36 54.85 13.22
C GLU A 68 -34.83 55.07 13.22
N GLN A 69 -34.34 55.97 14.07
CA GLN A 69 -32.89 56.23 14.19
C GLN A 69 -32.12 55.03 14.74
N ASN A 70 -32.71 54.29 15.68
CA ASN A 70 -32.12 53.05 16.18
C ASN A 70 -32.09 51.97 15.09
N LEU A 71 -33.14 51.88 14.27
CA LEU A 71 -33.23 50.93 13.16
C LEU A 71 -32.19 51.25 12.07
N GLU A 72 -32.06 52.51 11.66
CA GLU A 72 -31.08 52.99 10.68
C GLU A 72 -29.63 52.73 11.13
N ARG A 73 -29.35 52.81 12.44
CA ARG A 73 -28.02 52.58 13.02
C ARG A 73 -27.77 51.13 13.44
N ASN A 74 -28.64 50.18 13.05
CA ASN A 74 -28.59 48.78 13.47
C ASN A 74 -28.52 48.57 15.01
N ARG A 75 -29.04 49.52 15.80
CA ARG A 75 -29.22 49.40 17.25
C ARG A 75 -30.52 48.63 17.55
N LEU A 76 -30.61 47.43 16.97
CA LEU A 76 -31.81 46.59 16.94
C LEU A 76 -32.35 46.22 18.34
N SER A 77 -31.47 45.99 19.33
CA SER A 77 -31.91 45.72 20.71
C SER A 77 -32.53 46.93 21.41
N ALA A 78 -32.07 48.15 21.09
CA ALA A 78 -32.67 49.37 21.61
C ALA A 78 -34.03 49.64 20.94
N ALA A 79 -34.11 49.45 19.62
CA ALA A 79 -35.36 49.52 18.87
C ALA A 79 -36.37 48.46 19.35
N GLY A 80 -35.92 47.23 19.60
CA GLY A 80 -36.73 46.14 20.13
C GLY A 80 -37.31 46.46 21.51
N GLN A 81 -36.49 46.97 22.43
CA GLN A 81 -36.98 47.39 23.73
C GLN A 81 -38.07 48.47 23.63
N GLN A 82 -37.88 49.47 22.75
CA GLN A 82 -38.89 50.51 22.52
C GLN A 82 -40.23 49.95 22.02
N LEU A 83 -40.21 48.89 21.21
CA LEU A 83 -41.43 48.22 20.77
C LEU A 83 -42.07 47.39 21.88
N ILE A 84 -41.27 46.70 22.71
CA ILE A 84 -41.76 45.94 23.86
C ILE A 84 -42.43 46.88 24.87
N ASP A 85 -41.80 48.01 25.19
CA ASP A 85 -42.37 49.00 26.13
C ASP A 85 -43.71 49.57 25.60
N ARG A 86 -43.79 49.84 24.29
CA ARG A 86 -45.04 50.25 23.62
C ARG A 86 -46.09 49.13 23.62
N GLU A 87 -45.68 47.89 23.43
CA GLU A 87 -46.55 46.71 23.48
C GLU A 87 -47.15 46.53 24.88
N GLU A 88 -46.33 46.58 25.93
CA GLU A 88 -46.77 46.50 27.32
C GLU A 88 -47.73 47.64 27.68
N HIS A 89 -47.47 48.85 27.19
CA HIS A 89 -48.38 49.98 27.41
C HIS A 89 -49.77 49.78 26.78
N LEU A 90 -49.81 49.23 25.56
CA LEU A 90 -51.04 49.08 24.75
C LEU A 90 -51.87 47.83 25.09
N TYR A 91 -51.23 46.80 25.66
CA TYR A 91 -51.87 45.52 25.95
C TYR A 91 -51.82 45.12 27.44
N GLY A 92 -50.94 45.71 28.24
CA GLY A 92 -50.76 45.35 29.66
C GLY A 92 -51.75 46.01 30.63
N ARG A 93 -52.49 47.05 30.19
CA ARG A 93 -53.55 47.66 31.01
C ARG A 93 -54.84 46.84 30.91
N ILE A 94 -55.27 46.26 32.03
CA ILE A 94 -56.64 45.76 32.21
C ILE A 94 -57.53 46.98 32.38
N SER A 95 -57.97 47.59 31.28
CA SER A 95 -59.13 48.48 31.32
C SER A 95 -60.03 48.11 30.16
N GLU A 96 -61.27 47.74 30.48
CA GLU A 96 -62.39 47.51 29.54
C GLU A 96 -62.85 48.84 28.91
N GLU A 97 -61.91 49.69 28.49
CA GLU A 97 -62.21 50.94 27.84
C GLU A 97 -62.33 50.73 26.33
N GLU A 98 -63.47 51.18 25.82
CA GLU A 98 -63.91 51.16 24.43
C GLU A 98 -62.75 51.41 23.46
N ILE A 99 -62.71 50.64 22.37
CA ILE A 99 -61.70 50.75 21.30
C ILE A 99 -61.80 52.16 20.68
N GLN A 100 -61.06 53.12 21.23
CA GLN A 100 -60.90 54.41 20.58
C GLN A 100 -60.15 54.22 19.25
N PRO A 101 -60.51 54.97 18.19
CA PRO A 101 -59.85 54.86 16.88
C PRO A 101 -58.34 55.17 16.94
N THR A 102 -57.90 55.95 17.94
CA THR A 102 -56.50 56.23 18.27
C THR A 102 -55.75 54.97 18.70
N THR A 103 -56.30 54.18 19.63
CA THR A 103 -55.71 52.91 20.11
C THR A 103 -55.60 51.86 19.00
N LYS A 104 -56.56 51.85 18.05
CA LYS A 104 -56.50 50.96 16.88
C LYS A 104 -55.34 51.35 15.94
N ARG A 105 -55.22 52.63 15.60
CA ARG A 105 -54.14 53.15 14.75
C ARG A 105 -52.75 52.90 15.36
N GLU A 106 -52.61 53.04 16.68
CA GLU A 106 -51.36 52.77 17.39
C GLU A 106 -50.97 51.29 17.38
N LYS A 107 -51.96 50.38 17.54
CA LYS A 107 -51.75 48.92 17.40
C LYS A 107 -51.35 48.51 15.97
N GLU A 108 -51.96 49.13 14.96
CA GLU A 108 -51.56 48.94 13.56
C GLU A 108 -50.15 49.46 13.28
N GLN A 109 -49.77 50.62 13.84
CA GLN A 109 -48.42 51.16 13.71
C GLN A 109 -47.38 50.26 14.41
N LEU A 110 -47.66 49.79 15.62
CA LEU A 110 -46.80 48.84 16.34
C LEU A 110 -46.55 47.57 15.51
N THR A 111 -47.59 47.05 14.86
CA THR A 111 -47.48 45.88 13.98
C THR A 111 -46.55 46.14 12.79
N ARG A 112 -46.64 47.33 12.17
CA ARG A 112 -45.74 47.75 11.07
C ARG A 112 -44.30 47.90 11.54
N ASP A 113 -44.09 48.62 12.64
CA ASP A 113 -42.76 48.86 13.22
C ASP A 113 -42.07 47.54 13.57
N ARG A 114 -42.82 46.61 14.18
CA ARG A 114 -42.36 45.25 14.49
C ARG A 114 -41.90 44.50 13.24
N LYS A 115 -42.69 44.52 12.17
CA LYS A 115 -42.30 43.89 10.90
C LYS A 115 -41.02 44.52 10.34
N GLY A 116 -40.86 45.84 10.48
CA GLY A 116 -39.64 46.55 10.11
C GLY A 116 -38.42 46.08 10.91
N LEU A 117 -38.56 45.95 12.23
CA LEU A 117 -37.51 45.44 13.12
C LEU A 117 -37.10 44.01 12.74
N LEU A 118 -38.06 43.09 12.60
CA LEU A 118 -37.79 41.70 12.23
C LEU A 118 -37.06 41.61 10.88
N SER A 119 -37.42 42.47 9.92
CA SER A 119 -36.73 42.51 8.62
C SER A 119 -35.26 42.94 8.73
N HIS A 120 -34.94 43.85 9.66
CA HIS A 120 -33.55 44.26 9.91
C HIS A 120 -32.77 43.21 10.72
N ILE A 121 -33.43 42.52 11.65
CA ILE A 121 -32.87 41.35 12.35
C ILE A 121 -32.49 40.28 11.31
N ASP A 122 -33.40 39.94 10.39
CA ASP A 122 -33.14 38.96 9.32
C ASP A 122 -31.94 39.37 8.45
N LEU A 123 -31.83 40.66 8.10
CA LEU A 123 -30.70 41.17 7.34
C LEU A 123 -29.38 41.04 8.11
N ALA A 124 -29.37 41.39 9.40
CA ALA A 124 -28.20 41.27 10.26
C ALA A 124 -27.74 39.81 10.36
N VAL A 125 -28.68 38.88 10.61
CA VAL A 125 -28.41 37.43 10.69
C VAL A 125 -27.90 36.88 9.35
N LYS A 126 -28.51 37.24 8.22
CA LYS A 126 -28.02 36.85 6.88
C LYS A 126 -26.62 37.36 6.58
N SER A 127 -26.23 38.48 7.19
CA SER A 127 -24.89 39.04 7.02
C SER A 127 -23.84 38.51 8.02
N SER A 128 -24.20 37.56 8.88
CA SER A 128 -23.37 37.02 9.97
C SER A 128 -21.99 36.49 9.53
N LEU A 129 -21.86 36.00 8.30
CA LEU A 129 -20.60 35.44 7.78
C LEU A 129 -19.72 36.47 7.02
N SER A 130 -20.07 37.77 7.10
CA SER A 130 -19.31 38.87 6.47
C SER A 130 -18.15 39.36 7.35
N LEU A 131 -17.12 39.95 6.75
CA LEU A 131 -15.85 40.33 7.41
C LEU A 131 -15.84 41.72 8.08
N ASP A 132 -16.99 42.29 8.41
CA ASP A 132 -17.11 43.68 8.84
C ASP A 132 -17.50 43.80 10.32
N GLU A 133 -16.74 44.57 11.10
CA GLU A 133 -16.99 44.77 12.55
C GLU A 133 -18.36 45.39 12.80
N ASP A 134 -18.78 46.35 11.97
CA ASP A 134 -20.09 46.99 12.09
C ASP A 134 -21.23 45.98 11.94
N ARG A 135 -21.03 44.93 11.12
CA ARG A 135 -22.02 43.86 10.94
C ARG A 135 -22.05 42.88 12.11
N LEU A 136 -20.91 42.65 12.77
CA LEU A 136 -20.86 41.83 13.99
C LEU A 136 -21.55 42.54 15.16
N GLU A 137 -21.39 43.86 15.28
CA GLU A 137 -22.12 44.65 16.28
C GLU A 137 -23.62 44.72 15.97
N ALA A 138 -24.01 44.85 14.69
CA ALA A 138 -25.39 44.72 14.26
C ALA A 138 -25.96 43.34 14.62
N LEU A 139 -25.19 42.27 14.42
CA LEU A 139 -25.57 40.90 14.76
C LEU A 139 -25.74 40.72 16.28
N LYS A 140 -24.81 41.20 17.10
CA LYS A 140 -24.93 41.21 18.57
C LYS A 140 -26.22 41.89 19.01
N SER A 141 -26.51 43.04 18.42
CA SER A 141 -27.73 43.80 18.69
C SER A 141 -28.99 43.05 18.24
N ALA A 142 -28.94 42.36 17.10
CA ALA A 142 -30.02 41.52 16.59
C ALA A 142 -30.31 40.32 17.51
N VAL A 143 -29.27 39.61 17.93
CA VAL A 143 -29.37 38.46 18.86
C VAL A 143 -29.97 38.91 20.19
N LYS A 144 -29.51 40.05 20.73
CA LYS A 144 -30.11 40.62 21.94
C LYS A 144 -31.58 40.98 21.75
N ALA A 145 -31.97 41.53 20.59
CA ALA A 145 -33.37 41.80 20.26
C ALA A 145 -34.21 40.52 20.20
N ILE A 146 -33.68 39.44 19.61
CA ILE A 146 -34.33 38.12 19.59
C ILE A 146 -34.57 37.61 21.02
N LEU A 147 -33.58 37.71 21.90
CA LEU A 147 -33.72 37.26 23.30
C LEU A 147 -34.74 38.11 24.08
N GLN A 148 -34.80 39.42 23.82
CA GLN A 148 -35.82 40.29 24.39
C GLN A 148 -37.23 39.85 23.96
N GLU A 149 -37.41 39.49 22.69
CA GLU A 149 -38.67 38.99 22.16
C GLU A 149 -39.08 37.62 22.75
N GLU A 150 -38.13 36.69 22.92
CA GLU A 150 -38.36 35.40 23.58
C GLU A 150 -38.74 35.56 25.05
N GLU A 151 -38.09 36.48 25.77
CA GLU A 151 -38.44 36.79 27.15
C GLU A 151 -39.83 37.43 27.23
N GLN A 152 -40.20 38.28 26.26
CA GLN A 152 -41.52 38.87 26.19
C GLN A 152 -42.60 37.83 25.88
N ASP A 153 -42.33 36.85 25.00
CA ASP A 153 -43.22 35.71 24.77
C ASP A 153 -43.45 34.92 26.08
N ARG A 154 -42.40 34.67 26.85
CA ARG A 154 -42.48 33.97 28.14
C ARG A 154 -43.27 34.76 29.19
N ARG A 155 -43.21 36.09 29.16
CA ARG A 155 -44.01 36.96 30.04
C ARG A 155 -45.49 36.89 29.69
N TRP A 156 -45.84 37.05 28.41
CA TRP A 156 -47.23 36.98 27.96
C TRP A 156 -47.86 35.62 28.24
N LEU A 157 -47.10 34.53 28.09
CA LEU A 157 -47.57 33.18 28.41
C LEU A 157 -48.00 33.02 29.88
N LYS A 158 -47.44 33.81 30.79
CA LYS A 158 -47.76 33.78 32.23
C LYS A 158 -48.87 34.74 32.65
N GLN A 159 -49.23 35.69 31.78
CA GLN A 159 -50.19 36.74 32.10
C GLN A 159 -51.58 36.36 31.58
N GLU A 160 -52.59 36.48 32.44
CA GLU A 160 -53.99 36.32 32.03
C GLU A 160 -54.49 37.64 31.43
N GLY A 161 -54.83 37.66 30.15
CA GLY A 161 -55.28 38.87 29.46
C GLY A 161 -55.32 38.75 27.92
N LYS A 162 -55.73 39.84 27.26
CA LYS A 162 -55.78 39.90 25.79
C LYS A 162 -54.39 40.13 25.22
N GLN A 163 -53.73 39.05 24.83
CA GLN A 163 -52.41 39.04 24.20
C GLN A 163 -52.43 39.62 22.77
N PRO A 164 -51.33 40.24 22.28
CA PRO A 164 -51.19 40.60 20.88
C PRO A 164 -51.25 39.37 19.96
N SER A 165 -51.79 39.53 18.74
CA SER A 165 -52.01 38.41 17.81
C SER A 165 -50.73 37.76 17.27
N TRP A 166 -49.57 38.40 17.44
CA TRP A 166 -48.26 37.91 16.99
C TRP A 166 -47.46 37.21 18.08
N ARG A 167 -48.00 37.06 19.29
CA ARG A 167 -47.37 36.36 20.41
C ARG A 167 -47.93 34.91 20.46
N PRO A 168 -47.12 33.88 20.75
CA PRO A 168 -45.66 33.95 20.80
C PRO A 168 -45.09 34.24 19.40
N SER A 169 -44.03 35.03 19.36
CA SER A 169 -43.36 35.37 18.11
C SER A 169 -42.40 34.29 17.62
N GLU A 170 -41.89 33.44 18.52
CA GLU A 170 -40.93 32.37 18.19
C GLU A 170 -39.71 32.90 17.40
N CYS A 171 -39.22 34.08 17.76
CA CYS A 171 -38.12 34.77 17.08
C CYS A 171 -36.86 33.90 16.96
N ARG A 172 -36.57 33.06 17.96
CA ARG A 172 -35.48 32.09 17.93
C ARG A 172 -35.66 31.03 16.86
N ARG A 173 -36.88 30.48 16.72
CA ARG A 173 -37.17 29.48 15.68
C ARG A 173 -37.07 30.09 14.28
N HIS A 174 -37.55 31.33 14.11
CA HIS A 174 -37.40 32.08 12.86
C HIS A 174 -35.93 32.35 12.55
N HIS A 175 -35.16 32.81 13.54
CA HIS A 175 -33.71 33.00 13.43
C HIS A 175 -32.99 31.76 12.90
N ASP A 176 -33.27 30.58 13.47
CA ASP A 176 -32.65 29.34 13.03
C ASP A 176 -32.99 29.01 11.56
N THR A 177 -34.20 29.37 11.12
CA THR A 177 -34.66 29.22 9.72
C THR A 177 -33.94 30.20 8.78
N VAL A 178 -33.65 31.42 9.26
CA VAL A 178 -32.86 32.41 8.51
C VAL A 178 -31.41 31.93 8.35
N ILE A 179 -30.80 31.36 9.39
CA ILE A 179 -29.47 30.74 9.29
C ILE A 179 -29.50 29.56 8.32
N GLN A 180 -30.51 28.69 8.41
CA GLN A 180 -30.64 27.58 7.47
C GLN A 180 -30.65 28.08 6.01
N SER A 181 -31.46 29.11 5.72
CA SER A 181 -31.54 29.70 4.39
C SER A 181 -30.19 30.29 3.93
N LEU A 182 -29.46 30.96 4.84
CA LEU A 182 -28.11 31.47 4.58
C LEU A 182 -27.14 30.35 4.24
N VAL A 183 -27.13 29.28 5.03
CA VAL A 183 -26.24 28.13 4.81
C VAL A 183 -26.53 27.45 3.47
N GLU A 184 -27.81 27.28 3.13
CA GLU A 184 -28.23 26.72 1.85
C GLU A 184 -27.75 27.60 0.67
N GLU A 185 -27.89 28.93 0.77
CA GLU A 185 -27.39 29.88 -0.23
C GLU A 185 -25.87 29.80 -0.37
N CYS A 186 -25.13 29.80 0.74
CA CYS A 186 -23.67 29.65 0.74
C CYS A 186 -23.24 28.34 0.06
N MET A 187 -23.95 27.25 0.33
CA MET A 187 -23.64 25.93 -0.24
C MET A 187 -24.03 25.81 -1.72
N VAL A 188 -25.04 26.55 -2.19
CA VAL A 188 -25.41 26.62 -3.62
C VAL A 188 -24.39 27.45 -4.39
N ASN A 189 -23.97 28.58 -3.84
CA ASN A 189 -23.02 29.53 -4.44
C ASN A 189 -21.55 29.17 -4.17
N ALA A 190 -21.27 27.94 -3.74
CA ALA A 190 -19.93 27.48 -3.40
C ALA A 190 -19.11 27.23 -4.67
N GLU A 191 -18.25 28.19 -5.01
CA GLU A 191 -17.37 28.12 -6.18
C GLU A 191 -15.91 27.93 -5.81
N LEU A 192 -15.16 27.27 -6.70
CA LEU A 192 -13.72 27.12 -6.57
C LEU A 192 -12.96 28.20 -7.35
N PRO A 193 -11.82 28.69 -6.83
CA PRO A 193 -10.91 29.51 -7.61
C PRO A 193 -10.46 28.78 -8.89
N PRO A 194 -10.27 29.50 -10.02
CA PRO A 194 -9.95 28.88 -11.32
C PRO A 194 -8.74 27.95 -11.27
N LYS A 195 -7.71 28.30 -10.49
CA LYS A 195 -6.48 27.50 -10.36
C LYS A 195 -6.70 26.10 -9.79
N GLU A 196 -7.70 25.93 -8.93
CA GLU A 196 -8.00 24.65 -8.29
C GLU A 196 -9.08 23.88 -9.05
N SER A 197 -10.06 24.61 -9.60
CA SER A 197 -11.07 24.09 -10.52
C SER A 197 -10.43 23.31 -11.69
N ASN A 198 -9.30 23.81 -12.22
CA ASN A 198 -8.57 23.19 -13.33
C ASN A 198 -7.86 21.87 -12.96
N LYS A 199 -7.67 21.56 -11.68
CA LYS A 199 -7.05 20.29 -11.23
C LYS A 199 -8.05 19.13 -11.19
N LEU A 200 -9.34 19.44 -11.15
CA LEU A 200 -10.42 18.46 -11.00
C LEU A 200 -10.96 18.02 -12.35
N ARG A 201 -11.32 16.74 -12.44
CA ARG A 201 -11.63 16.07 -13.71
C ARG A 201 -13.07 16.27 -14.17
N SER A 202 -14.02 16.47 -13.24
CA SER A 202 -15.44 16.64 -13.55
C SER A 202 -16.05 17.88 -12.88
N SER A 203 -17.20 18.33 -13.39
CA SER A 203 -18.01 19.37 -12.76
C SER A 203 -18.47 18.97 -11.36
N LEU A 204 -18.77 17.67 -11.16
CA LEU A 204 -19.17 17.14 -9.87
C LEU A 204 -18.04 17.24 -8.83
N GLN A 205 -16.82 16.85 -9.21
CA GLN A 205 -15.66 16.98 -8.32
C GLN A 205 -15.44 18.44 -7.88
N ARG A 206 -15.58 19.39 -8.82
CA ARG A 206 -15.50 20.83 -8.54
C ARG A 206 -16.58 21.27 -7.57
N ASN A 207 -17.81 20.82 -7.77
CA ASN A 207 -18.93 21.17 -6.90
C ASN A 207 -18.74 20.64 -5.46
N ILE A 208 -18.38 19.36 -5.30
CA ILE A 208 -18.12 18.75 -3.99
C ILE A 208 -16.98 19.49 -3.27
N CYS A 209 -15.88 19.77 -3.98
CA CYS A 209 -14.74 20.45 -3.39
C CYS A 209 -15.02 21.91 -3.04
N GLY A 210 -15.75 22.63 -3.90
CA GLY A 210 -16.20 24.00 -3.60
C GLY A 210 -17.06 24.05 -2.35
N LYS A 211 -18.04 23.15 -2.24
CA LYS A 211 -18.90 23.01 -1.05
C LYS A 211 -18.11 22.66 0.21
N GLY A 212 -17.19 21.70 0.13
CA GLY A 212 -16.34 21.32 1.27
C GLY A 212 -15.44 22.46 1.74
N ARG A 213 -14.86 23.24 0.82
CA ARG A 213 -14.09 24.45 1.15
C ARG A 213 -14.96 25.50 1.82
N ARG A 214 -16.11 25.83 1.22
CA ARG A 214 -17.04 26.82 1.76
C ARG A 214 -17.45 26.46 3.20
N LEU A 215 -17.81 25.20 3.42
CA LEU A 215 -18.11 24.67 4.75
C LEU A 215 -16.96 24.89 5.73
N GLN A 216 -15.72 24.53 5.34
CA GLN A 216 -14.56 24.71 6.21
C GLN A 216 -14.31 26.18 6.56
N GLU A 217 -14.34 27.06 5.57
CA GLU A 217 -14.10 28.50 5.75
C GLU A 217 -15.16 29.14 6.65
N ASP A 218 -16.43 28.85 6.40
CA ASP A 218 -17.54 29.44 7.12
C ASP A 218 -17.61 28.90 8.57
N LEU A 219 -17.43 27.59 8.79
CA LEU A 219 -17.38 27.05 10.17
C LEU A 219 -16.21 27.63 10.97
N LEU A 220 -15.03 27.80 10.36
CA LEU A 220 -13.91 28.45 11.02
C LEU A 220 -14.21 29.92 11.37
N ARG A 221 -14.95 30.62 10.52
CA ARG A 221 -15.42 31.99 10.80
C ARG A 221 -16.44 32.00 11.94
N VAL A 222 -17.37 31.05 11.95
CA VAL A 222 -18.36 30.94 13.02
C VAL A 222 -17.69 30.79 14.37
N VAL A 223 -16.69 29.90 14.46
CA VAL A 223 -15.96 29.64 15.70
C VAL A 223 -15.14 30.85 16.17
N LYS A 224 -14.51 31.59 15.25
CA LYS A 224 -13.61 32.70 15.59
C LYS A 224 -14.34 34.00 15.88
N ASP A 225 -15.31 34.35 15.03
CA ASP A 225 -15.84 35.70 14.96
C ASP A 225 -17.32 35.73 15.38
N VAL A 226 -18.14 34.82 14.84
CA VAL A 226 -19.61 34.84 15.07
C VAL A 226 -19.98 34.37 16.48
N LYS A 227 -19.24 33.39 17.03
CA LYS A 227 -19.51 32.80 18.36
C LYS A 227 -19.69 33.85 19.46
N CYS A 228 -18.88 34.92 19.44
CA CYS A 228 -18.94 35.97 20.48
C CYS A 228 -20.20 36.85 20.41
N CYS A 229 -20.99 36.73 19.34
CA CYS A 229 -22.25 37.47 19.18
C CYS A 229 -23.44 36.80 19.86
N TYR A 230 -23.27 35.54 20.29
CA TYR A 230 -24.35 34.71 20.81
C TYR A 230 -24.09 34.30 22.27
N PRO A 231 -25.15 34.20 23.09
CA PRO A 231 -25.08 33.49 24.37
C PRO A 231 -24.70 32.01 24.21
N GLU A 232 -24.18 31.42 25.28
CA GLU A 232 -23.74 30.02 25.29
C GLU A 232 -24.91 29.02 25.13
N ASP A 233 -26.10 29.34 25.65
CA ASP A 233 -27.29 28.47 25.59
C ASP A 233 -27.92 28.36 24.19
N MET A 234 -27.52 29.23 23.25
CA MET A 234 -27.92 29.14 21.85
C MET A 234 -27.10 28.14 21.05
N ASP A 235 -25.96 27.68 21.57
CA ASP A 235 -25.08 26.67 20.95
C ASP A 235 -24.84 26.87 19.44
N ILE A 236 -24.55 28.12 19.07
CA ILE A 236 -24.55 28.59 17.68
C ILE A 236 -23.56 27.82 16.79
N CYS A 237 -22.40 27.42 17.34
CA CYS A 237 -21.39 26.68 16.60
C CYS A 237 -21.91 25.30 16.16
N ASN A 238 -22.59 24.56 17.05
CA ASN A 238 -23.21 23.29 16.70
C ASN A 238 -24.41 23.46 15.77
N LEU A 239 -25.19 24.54 15.90
CA LEU A 239 -26.27 24.86 14.97
C LEU A 239 -25.74 25.02 13.54
N TYR A 240 -24.74 25.88 13.32
CA TYR A 240 -24.10 26.01 12.01
C TYR A 240 -23.48 24.69 11.54
N GLY A 241 -22.76 23.99 12.42
CA GLY A 241 -22.18 22.67 12.11
C GLY A 241 -23.21 21.69 11.57
N LYS A 242 -24.36 21.59 12.24
CA LYS A 242 -25.49 20.73 11.84
C LYS A 242 -26.09 21.17 10.52
N LEU A 243 -26.35 22.45 10.32
CA LEU A 243 -26.96 22.97 9.08
C LEU A 243 -26.04 22.77 7.87
N TYR A 244 -24.75 23.07 7.99
CA TYR A 244 -23.77 22.82 6.93
C TYR A 244 -23.63 21.33 6.64
N HIS A 245 -23.57 20.49 7.67
CA HIS A 245 -23.56 19.03 7.51
C HIS A 245 -24.80 18.55 6.74
N GLN A 246 -25.99 18.97 7.14
CA GLN A 246 -27.25 18.56 6.51
C GLN A 246 -27.32 18.99 5.04
N ALA A 247 -26.97 20.25 4.74
CA ALA A 247 -26.95 20.77 3.38
C ALA A 247 -25.93 20.02 2.51
N PHE A 248 -24.74 19.70 3.04
CA PHE A 248 -23.73 18.96 2.29
C PHE A 248 -24.12 17.49 2.10
N SER A 249 -24.59 16.83 3.16
CA SER A 249 -25.07 15.44 3.14
C SER A 249 -26.22 15.26 2.15
N ALA A 250 -27.20 16.17 2.13
CA ALA A 250 -28.31 16.14 1.18
C ALA A 250 -27.83 16.22 -0.28
N GLY A 251 -26.86 17.10 -0.55
CA GLY A 251 -26.22 17.20 -1.86
C GLY A 251 -25.47 15.93 -2.27
N MET A 252 -24.68 15.37 -1.35
CA MET A 252 -23.90 14.13 -1.58
C MET A 252 -24.81 12.92 -1.79
N ARG A 253 -25.90 12.81 -1.01
CA ARG A 253 -26.91 11.75 -1.15
C ARG A 253 -27.58 11.80 -2.51
N LYS A 254 -28.03 12.98 -2.93
CA LYS A 254 -28.61 13.17 -4.25
C LYS A 254 -27.65 12.68 -5.33
N VAL A 255 -26.39 13.10 -5.27
CA VAL A 255 -25.35 12.67 -6.22
C VAL A 255 -25.14 11.16 -6.22
N ALA A 256 -25.14 10.51 -5.05
CA ALA A 256 -24.95 9.06 -4.92
C ALA A 256 -26.10 8.26 -5.57
N GLU A 257 -27.33 8.75 -5.52
CA GLU A 257 -28.53 8.06 -6.01
C GLU A 257 -28.68 8.05 -7.54
N TYR A 258 -28.18 9.07 -8.25
CA TYR A 258 -28.32 9.18 -9.72
C TYR A 258 -27.31 8.34 -10.53
N GLY A 259 -26.45 7.57 -9.87
CA GLY A 259 -25.41 6.74 -10.50
C GLY A 259 -24.16 7.54 -10.88
N LEU A 260 -22.99 6.98 -10.58
CA LEU A 260 -21.70 7.66 -10.73
C LEU A 260 -20.76 6.90 -11.65
N CYS A 261 -20.01 7.64 -12.48
CA CYS A 261 -18.84 7.07 -13.13
C CYS A 261 -17.77 6.75 -12.07
N MET A 262 -16.86 5.82 -12.36
CA MET A 262 -15.91 5.34 -11.35
C MET A 262 -14.97 6.42 -10.82
N VAL A 263 -14.62 7.39 -11.66
CA VAL A 263 -13.78 8.54 -11.28
C VAL A 263 -14.49 9.45 -10.27
N ASP A 264 -15.80 9.62 -10.42
CA ASP A 264 -16.61 10.42 -9.49
C ASP A 264 -17.01 9.62 -8.24
N CYS A 265 -17.28 8.32 -8.39
CA CYS A 265 -17.52 7.41 -7.27
C CYS A 265 -16.32 7.37 -6.31
N ALA A 266 -15.10 7.17 -6.83
CA ALA A 266 -13.88 7.21 -6.03
C ALA A 266 -13.67 8.55 -5.33
N TYR A 267 -13.98 9.67 -6.01
CA TYR A 267 -13.83 10.99 -5.42
C TYR A 267 -14.85 11.26 -4.31
N LEU A 268 -16.11 10.86 -4.52
CA LEU A 268 -17.14 10.99 -3.50
C LEU A 268 -16.83 10.11 -2.28
N LEU A 269 -16.38 8.87 -2.47
CA LEU A 269 -15.93 8.00 -1.37
C LEU A 269 -14.75 8.59 -0.60
N TYR A 270 -13.77 9.18 -1.30
CA TYR A 270 -12.67 9.91 -0.66
C TYR A 270 -13.18 11.05 0.22
N TRP A 271 -14.18 11.81 -0.23
CA TRP A 271 -14.78 12.86 0.58
C TRP A 271 -15.49 12.34 1.81
N VAL A 272 -16.25 11.25 1.68
CA VAL A 272 -16.99 10.62 2.79
C VAL A 272 -16.05 10.02 3.83
N ASN A 273 -15.00 9.33 3.39
CA ASN A 273 -14.14 8.53 4.25
C ASN A 273 -12.92 9.29 4.78
N VAL A 274 -12.42 10.31 4.05
CA VAL A 274 -11.15 10.97 4.37
C VAL A 274 -11.31 12.48 4.51
N ALA A 275 -11.69 13.18 3.44
CA ALA A 275 -11.58 14.65 3.42
C ALA A 275 -12.54 15.36 4.39
N TYR A 276 -13.81 14.94 4.46
CA TYR A 276 -14.77 15.54 5.38
C TYR A 276 -14.44 15.26 6.86
N PRO A 277 -14.16 14.01 7.26
CA PRO A 277 -13.65 13.74 8.61
C PRO A 277 -12.41 14.57 8.97
N GLU A 278 -11.45 14.73 8.06
CA GLU A 278 -10.23 15.53 8.30
C GLU A 278 -10.56 17.01 8.53
N ILE A 279 -11.51 17.58 7.80
CA ILE A 279 -11.99 18.95 8.04
C ILE A 279 -12.56 19.07 9.46
N LEU A 280 -13.42 18.14 9.86
CA LEU A 280 -14.04 18.16 11.19
C LEU A 280 -13.05 17.94 12.32
N GLN A 281 -11.95 17.21 12.09
CA GLN A 281 -10.87 16.99 13.05
C GLN A 281 -9.95 18.20 13.24
N ASN A 282 -10.20 19.32 12.55
CA ASN A 282 -9.47 20.56 12.78
C ASN A 282 -9.59 21.02 14.25
N LEU A 283 -8.46 21.26 14.91
CA LEU A 283 -8.36 21.62 16.33
C LEU A 283 -9.19 22.85 16.75
N GLU A 284 -9.43 23.79 15.85
CA GLU A 284 -10.27 24.96 16.17
C GLU A 284 -11.75 24.57 16.15
N LEU A 285 -12.16 23.70 15.23
CA LEU A 285 -13.55 23.25 15.08
C LEU A 285 -13.94 22.28 16.21
N THR A 286 -13.07 21.32 16.55
CA THR A 286 -13.37 20.31 17.58
C THR A 286 -13.58 20.89 18.99
N LYS A 287 -13.06 22.09 19.26
CA LYS A 287 -13.28 22.80 20.54
C LYS A 287 -14.67 23.42 20.68
N ALA A 288 -15.37 23.64 19.57
CA ALA A 288 -16.61 24.41 19.53
C ALA A 288 -17.78 23.67 18.86
N ILE A 289 -17.49 22.65 18.07
CA ILE A 289 -18.47 21.83 17.34
C ILE A 289 -18.21 20.37 17.72
N ASN A 290 -19.27 19.62 18.02
CA ASN A 290 -19.19 18.19 18.28
C ASN A 290 -19.15 17.41 16.94
N PRO A 291 -17.99 16.86 16.52
CA PRO A 291 -17.90 16.14 15.24
C PRO A 291 -18.67 14.83 15.24
N GLU A 292 -18.75 14.15 16.38
CA GLU A 292 -19.41 12.85 16.52
C GLU A 292 -20.92 12.97 16.29
N ALA A 293 -21.51 14.07 16.74
CA ALA A 293 -22.93 14.37 16.52
C ALA A 293 -23.28 14.64 15.05
N LEU A 294 -22.30 15.04 14.22
CA LEU A 294 -22.52 15.26 12.79
C LEU A 294 -22.48 13.95 12.00
N GLY A 295 -21.61 13.01 12.37
CA GLY A 295 -21.51 11.72 11.69
C GLY A 295 -20.98 11.81 10.24
N LYS A 296 -21.25 10.77 9.45
CA LYS A 296 -20.79 10.67 8.04
C LYS A 296 -21.72 11.40 7.08
N LEU A 297 -21.15 11.88 5.96
CA LEU A 297 -21.93 12.57 4.91
C LEU A 297 -22.98 11.68 4.23
N LEU A 298 -22.76 10.37 4.19
CA LEU A 298 -23.68 9.40 3.62
C LEU A 298 -24.09 8.36 4.67
N THR A 299 -25.25 7.74 4.45
CA THR A 299 -25.70 6.60 5.23
C THR A 299 -24.77 5.40 5.03
N GLU A 300 -24.73 4.49 6.01
CA GLU A 300 -23.91 3.29 5.94
C GLU A 300 -24.30 2.39 4.75
N GLU A 301 -25.59 2.30 4.43
CA GLU A 301 -26.11 1.55 3.29
C GLU A 301 -25.56 2.05 1.95
N LEU A 302 -25.71 3.35 1.67
CA LEU A 302 -25.22 3.96 0.43
C LEU A 302 -23.69 3.93 0.35
N THR A 303 -23.02 4.15 1.48
CA THR A 303 -21.56 4.08 1.55
C THR A 303 -21.09 2.67 1.18
N THR A 304 -21.65 1.64 1.81
CA THR A 304 -21.29 0.24 1.55
C THR A 304 -21.56 -0.16 0.10
N GLN A 305 -22.67 0.31 -0.49
CA GLN A 305 -22.99 0.06 -1.89
C GLN A 305 -21.95 0.67 -2.84
N LEU A 306 -21.58 1.94 -2.62
CA LEU A 306 -20.58 2.63 -3.44
C LEU A 306 -19.18 2.01 -3.26
N GLU A 307 -18.82 1.65 -2.03
CA GLU A 307 -17.55 0.97 -1.75
C GLU A 307 -17.47 -0.39 -2.45
N LYS A 308 -18.54 -1.18 -2.39
CA LYS A 308 -18.63 -2.45 -3.13
C LYS A 308 -18.47 -2.23 -4.63
N GLN A 309 -19.17 -1.25 -5.20
CA GLN A 309 -19.05 -0.91 -6.62
C GLN A 309 -17.59 -0.52 -6.98
N TYR A 310 -16.96 0.32 -6.16
CA TYR A 310 -15.57 0.75 -6.34
C TYR A 310 -14.58 -0.41 -6.24
N LEU A 311 -14.72 -1.27 -5.23
CA LEU A 311 -13.86 -2.43 -5.01
C LEU A 311 -14.01 -3.44 -6.14
N THR A 312 -15.24 -3.81 -6.53
CA THR A 312 -15.48 -4.74 -7.64
C THR A 312 -14.93 -4.23 -8.98
N HIS A 313 -15.05 -2.92 -9.24
CA HIS A 313 -14.43 -2.32 -10.42
C HIS A 313 -12.91 -2.40 -10.38
N THR A 314 -12.31 -2.02 -9.26
CA THR A 314 -10.84 -2.07 -9.07
C THR A 314 -10.31 -3.50 -9.18
N GLU A 315 -11.04 -4.47 -8.61
CA GLU A 315 -10.75 -5.90 -8.71
C GLU A 315 -10.74 -6.36 -10.17
N THR A 316 -11.80 -6.06 -10.91
CA THR A 316 -11.96 -6.47 -12.31
C THR A 316 -10.92 -5.81 -13.21
N GLU A 317 -10.64 -4.52 -13.00
CA GLU A 317 -9.63 -3.78 -13.76
C GLU A 317 -8.23 -4.35 -13.51
N LEU A 318 -7.85 -4.52 -12.25
CA LEU A 318 -6.56 -5.08 -11.88
C LEU A 318 -6.41 -6.51 -12.42
N GLN A 319 -7.42 -7.35 -12.24
CA GLN A 319 -7.43 -8.73 -12.75
C GLN A 319 -7.26 -8.75 -14.28
N THR A 320 -7.93 -7.86 -15.00
CA THR A 320 -7.78 -7.72 -16.47
C THR A 320 -6.36 -7.31 -16.84
N LEU A 321 -5.79 -6.32 -16.15
CA LEU A 321 -4.44 -5.82 -16.41
C LEU A 321 -3.39 -6.91 -16.19
N ILE A 322 -3.36 -7.56 -15.02
CA ILE A 322 -2.34 -8.58 -14.70
C ILE A 322 -2.47 -9.80 -15.61
N ASN A 323 -3.69 -10.25 -15.92
CA ASN A 323 -3.91 -11.36 -16.85
C ASN A 323 -3.47 -11.01 -18.27
N LYS A 324 -3.64 -9.75 -18.71
CA LYS A 324 -3.16 -9.30 -20.00
C LYS A 324 -1.63 -9.38 -20.09
N VAL A 325 -0.90 -8.98 -19.04
CA VAL A 325 0.57 -9.10 -19.01
C VAL A 325 0.99 -10.57 -19.15
N LEU A 326 0.40 -11.48 -18.37
CA LEU A 326 0.73 -12.90 -18.46
C LEU A 326 0.36 -13.52 -19.81
N ASN A 327 -0.77 -13.12 -20.41
CA ASN A 327 -1.18 -13.61 -21.72
C ASN A 327 -0.23 -13.18 -22.84
N VAL A 328 0.35 -11.97 -22.76
CA VAL A 328 1.36 -11.51 -23.71
C VAL A 328 2.62 -12.39 -23.62
N GLU A 329 3.10 -12.67 -22.41
CA GLU A 329 4.25 -13.57 -22.20
C GLU A 329 3.96 -15.00 -22.66
N GLU A 330 2.76 -15.53 -22.36
CA GLU A 330 2.35 -16.87 -22.80
C GLU A 330 2.26 -16.97 -24.32
N GLN A 331 1.73 -15.94 -24.99
CA GLN A 331 1.63 -15.90 -26.45
C GLN A 331 3.01 -15.78 -27.11
N ALA A 332 3.89 -14.91 -26.61
CA ALA A 332 5.25 -14.77 -27.10
C ALA A 332 6.02 -16.10 -27.00
N TRP A 333 5.86 -16.84 -25.90
CA TRP A 333 6.45 -18.17 -25.76
C TRP A 333 5.89 -19.17 -26.79
N ARG A 334 4.56 -19.20 -27.00
CA ARG A 334 3.90 -20.08 -27.98
C ARG A 334 4.38 -19.82 -29.41
N GLU A 335 4.61 -18.56 -29.75
CA GLU A 335 5.10 -18.12 -31.06
C GLU A 335 6.60 -18.39 -31.26
N GLY A 336 7.30 -18.86 -30.21
CA GLY A 336 8.72 -19.20 -30.29
C GLY A 336 9.66 -18.01 -30.02
N SER A 337 9.13 -16.87 -29.54
CA SER A 337 9.94 -15.72 -29.18
C SER A 337 10.89 -16.07 -28.04
N VAL A 338 12.07 -15.46 -28.07
CA VAL A 338 13.08 -15.55 -27.01
C VAL A 338 12.99 -14.28 -26.17
N PRO A 339 13.03 -14.37 -24.82
CA PRO A 339 13.06 -13.19 -23.96
C PRO A 339 14.20 -12.24 -24.31
N GLU A 340 13.99 -10.95 -24.08
CA GLU A 340 15.00 -9.91 -24.29
C GLU A 340 16.24 -10.19 -23.45
N LEU A 341 17.44 -9.89 -23.96
CA LEU A 341 18.66 -9.88 -23.17
C LEU A 341 18.92 -8.47 -22.66
N ARG A 342 18.96 -8.28 -21.35
CA ARG A 342 19.40 -7.04 -20.68
C ARG A 342 20.54 -7.37 -19.75
N ASP A 343 21.66 -6.65 -19.88
CA ASP A 343 22.87 -6.89 -19.10
C ASP A 343 23.30 -8.37 -19.13
N ASN A 344 23.25 -8.97 -20.34
CA ASN A 344 23.50 -10.40 -20.61
C ASN A 344 22.57 -11.41 -19.90
N CYS A 345 21.51 -10.94 -19.23
CA CYS A 345 20.51 -11.77 -18.57
C CYS A 345 19.20 -11.81 -19.37
N TYR A 346 18.52 -12.95 -19.41
CA TYR A 346 17.17 -13.03 -19.97
C TYR A 346 16.19 -12.27 -19.09
N PHE A 347 15.46 -11.37 -19.71
CA PHE A 347 14.60 -10.41 -19.04
C PHE A 347 13.13 -10.61 -19.44
N SER A 348 12.25 -10.55 -18.44
CA SER A 348 10.81 -10.42 -18.63
C SER A 348 10.31 -9.26 -17.77
N PRO A 349 9.49 -8.34 -18.32
CA PRO A 349 8.92 -7.24 -17.56
C PRO A 349 7.76 -7.68 -16.65
N LEU A 350 7.32 -8.94 -16.73
CA LEU A 350 6.13 -9.48 -16.06
C LEU A 350 6.02 -9.08 -14.58
N ALA A 351 7.08 -9.32 -13.79
CA ALA A 351 7.04 -8.98 -12.37
C ALA A 351 6.98 -7.48 -12.12
N ILE A 352 7.72 -6.69 -12.89
CA ILE A 352 7.76 -5.22 -12.76
C ILE A 352 6.38 -4.63 -13.03
N ASP A 353 5.77 -5.01 -14.15
CA ASP A 353 4.46 -4.48 -14.56
C ASP A 353 3.37 -4.87 -13.55
N VAL A 354 3.34 -6.14 -13.14
CA VAL A 354 2.35 -6.64 -12.17
C VAL A 354 2.53 -5.98 -10.80
N ILE A 355 3.76 -5.87 -10.29
CA ILE A 355 4.04 -5.20 -9.02
C ILE A 355 3.61 -3.74 -9.07
N GLN A 356 3.84 -3.04 -10.19
CA GLN A 356 3.41 -1.66 -10.36
C GLN A 356 1.88 -1.53 -10.33
N PHE A 357 1.15 -2.40 -11.06
CA PHE A 357 -0.32 -2.38 -11.06
C PHE A 357 -0.90 -2.71 -9.68
N VAL A 358 -0.37 -3.73 -9.03
CA VAL A 358 -0.77 -4.13 -7.68
C VAL A 358 -0.52 -3.00 -6.68
N ASN A 359 0.68 -2.39 -6.70
CA ASN A 359 1.00 -1.28 -5.80
C ASN A 359 0.14 -0.04 -6.07
N ALA A 360 -0.17 0.27 -7.34
CA ALA A 360 -1.06 1.37 -7.68
C ALA A 360 -2.49 1.13 -7.16
N ALA A 361 -3.00 -0.10 -7.27
CA ALA A 361 -4.30 -0.47 -6.72
C ALA A 361 -4.32 -0.37 -5.19
N PHE A 362 -3.25 -0.83 -4.52
CA PHE A 362 -3.09 -0.71 -3.07
C PHE A 362 -3.21 0.74 -2.60
N GLU A 363 -2.42 1.64 -3.18
CA GLU A 363 -2.42 3.05 -2.80
C GLU A 363 -3.76 3.74 -3.16
N SER A 364 -4.39 3.37 -4.27
CA SER A 364 -5.70 3.88 -4.68
C SER A 364 -6.78 3.54 -3.65
N VAL A 365 -6.92 2.26 -3.29
CA VAL A 365 -7.92 1.79 -2.31
C VAL A 365 -7.67 2.42 -0.94
N LYS A 366 -6.42 2.45 -0.49
CA LYS A 366 -6.06 3.08 0.78
C LYS A 366 -6.41 4.57 0.81
N THR A 367 -6.12 5.30 -0.27
CA THR A 367 -6.40 6.73 -0.39
C THR A 367 -7.91 7.01 -0.40
N VAL A 368 -8.69 6.21 -1.13
CA VAL A 368 -10.13 6.45 -1.34
C VAL A 368 -10.97 6.00 -0.14
N LEU A 369 -10.62 4.87 0.47
CA LEU A 369 -11.44 4.28 1.53
C LEU A 369 -10.93 4.57 2.94
N GLY A 370 -9.65 4.95 3.10
CA GLY A 370 -9.04 5.15 4.41
C GLY A 370 -8.93 3.88 5.26
N ASP A 371 -9.27 2.72 4.70
CA ASP A 371 -9.35 1.44 5.40
C ASP A 371 -8.40 0.41 4.77
N THR A 372 -7.39 0.01 5.54
CA THR A 372 -6.38 -0.96 5.12
C THR A 372 -6.90 -2.40 5.08
N SER A 373 -8.02 -2.72 5.75
CA SER A 373 -8.59 -4.07 5.67
C SER A 373 -9.11 -4.40 4.26
N LYS A 374 -9.58 -3.38 3.53
CA LYS A 374 -10.14 -3.53 2.17
C LYS A 374 -9.09 -3.80 1.11
N VAL A 375 -7.81 -3.63 1.44
CA VAL A 375 -6.71 -3.95 0.51
C VAL A 375 -6.41 -5.45 0.41
N GLN A 376 -6.97 -6.26 1.32
CA GLN A 376 -6.75 -7.71 1.33
C GLN A 376 -7.24 -8.40 0.05
N MET A 377 -8.27 -7.88 -0.61
CA MET A 377 -8.73 -8.38 -1.91
C MET A 377 -7.63 -8.30 -2.98
N ILE A 378 -6.82 -7.24 -2.98
CA ILE A 378 -5.69 -7.09 -3.90
C ILE A 378 -4.61 -8.15 -3.63
N ALA A 379 -4.36 -8.47 -2.36
CA ALA A 379 -3.45 -9.55 -1.99
C ALA A 379 -3.95 -10.93 -2.49
N CYS A 380 -5.25 -11.18 -2.41
CA CYS A 380 -5.87 -12.39 -2.99
C CYS A 380 -5.71 -12.46 -4.51
N LEU A 381 -5.90 -11.34 -5.23
CA LEU A 381 -5.67 -11.29 -6.67
C LEU A 381 -4.22 -11.62 -7.03
N LEU A 382 -3.24 -11.12 -6.27
CA LEU A 382 -1.84 -11.46 -6.49
C LEU A 382 -1.58 -12.95 -6.27
N LYS A 383 -2.14 -13.56 -5.23
CA LYS A 383 -2.05 -15.01 -4.99
C LYS A 383 -2.58 -15.82 -6.19
N ASP A 384 -3.75 -15.46 -6.70
CA ASP A 384 -4.38 -16.16 -7.83
C ASP A 384 -3.59 -15.96 -9.14
N PHE A 385 -3.00 -14.77 -9.30
CA PHE A 385 -2.08 -14.48 -10.39
C PHE A 385 -0.79 -15.33 -10.30
N LEU A 386 -0.18 -15.45 -9.11
CA LEU A 386 1.01 -16.29 -8.91
C LEU A 386 0.71 -17.76 -9.23
N ASN A 387 -0.46 -18.27 -8.85
CA ASN A 387 -0.92 -19.59 -9.27
C ASN A 387 -1.04 -19.71 -10.80
N SER A 388 -1.46 -18.65 -11.48
CA SER A 388 -1.53 -18.60 -12.94
C SER A 388 -0.13 -18.58 -13.57
N CYS A 389 0.83 -17.86 -12.98
CA CYS A 389 2.24 -17.94 -13.38
C CYS A 389 2.83 -19.34 -13.17
N LYS A 390 2.51 -20.00 -12.05
CA LYS A 390 2.91 -21.39 -11.79
C LYS A 390 2.38 -22.32 -12.88
N LYS A 391 1.09 -22.23 -13.21
CA LYS A 391 0.48 -23.00 -14.31
C LYS A 391 1.14 -22.69 -15.66
N PHE A 392 1.43 -21.43 -15.96
CA PHE A 392 2.16 -21.05 -17.18
C PHE A 392 3.55 -21.71 -17.21
N GLN A 393 4.32 -21.62 -16.13
CA GLN A 393 5.62 -22.28 -16.03
C GLN A 393 5.52 -23.80 -16.24
N GLU A 394 4.51 -24.46 -15.66
CA GLU A 394 4.27 -25.89 -15.90
C GLU A 394 3.98 -26.20 -17.38
N LYS A 395 3.24 -25.34 -18.10
CA LYS A 395 3.06 -25.48 -19.56
C LYS A 395 4.38 -25.35 -20.30
N VAL A 396 5.21 -24.37 -19.93
CA VAL A 396 6.55 -24.16 -20.53
C VAL A 396 7.45 -25.37 -20.34
N LEU A 397 7.40 -25.99 -19.16
CA LEU A 397 8.17 -27.20 -18.81
C LEU A 397 7.68 -28.45 -19.54
N LYS A 398 6.37 -28.59 -19.77
CA LYS A 398 5.78 -29.72 -20.51
C LYS A 398 5.83 -29.55 -22.04
N GLY A 399 5.97 -28.32 -22.52
CA GLY A 399 5.88 -27.97 -23.93
C GLY A 399 6.97 -28.62 -24.79
N SER A 400 6.63 -28.89 -26.05
CA SER A 400 7.53 -29.46 -27.06
C SER A 400 8.53 -28.46 -27.64
N ASN A 401 8.35 -27.15 -27.40
CA ASN A 401 9.19 -26.07 -27.92
C ASN A 401 10.49 -25.91 -27.10
N LYS A 402 11.35 -26.93 -27.14
CA LYS A 402 12.53 -27.06 -26.25
C LYS A 402 13.54 -25.93 -26.38
N ARG A 403 13.55 -25.17 -27.48
CA ARG A 403 14.62 -24.20 -27.77
C ARG A 403 14.43 -22.85 -27.04
N ASN A 404 13.21 -22.36 -26.87
CA ASN A 404 12.93 -21.13 -26.13
C ASN A 404 12.40 -21.38 -24.70
N SER A 405 11.91 -22.58 -24.37
CA SER A 405 11.46 -22.88 -23.00
C SER A 405 12.56 -22.64 -21.95
N ARG A 406 13.83 -22.98 -22.25
CA ARG A 406 14.94 -22.77 -21.30
C ARG A 406 15.14 -21.30 -20.97
N THR A 407 15.13 -20.42 -21.97
CA THR A 407 15.36 -18.98 -21.79
C THR A 407 14.17 -18.30 -21.11
N VAL A 408 12.94 -18.76 -21.38
CA VAL A 408 11.72 -18.32 -20.67
C VAL A 408 11.79 -18.71 -19.19
N ILE A 409 12.24 -19.93 -18.85
CA ILE A 409 12.43 -20.31 -17.45
C ILE A 409 13.47 -19.41 -16.76
N MET A 410 14.57 -19.08 -17.44
CA MET A 410 15.60 -18.18 -16.89
C MET A 410 15.03 -16.78 -16.60
N ALA A 411 14.27 -16.19 -17.52
CA ALA A 411 13.61 -14.90 -17.31
C ALA A 411 12.57 -14.95 -16.16
N ASN A 412 11.79 -16.03 -16.10
CA ASN A 412 10.77 -16.22 -15.07
C ASN A 412 11.38 -16.37 -13.67
N LEU A 413 12.56 -16.96 -13.52
CA LEU A 413 13.22 -17.09 -12.21
C LEU A 413 13.55 -15.72 -11.59
N SER A 414 13.98 -14.75 -12.40
CA SER A 414 14.14 -13.37 -11.94
C SER A 414 12.80 -12.73 -11.52
N CYS A 415 11.71 -13.01 -12.24
CA CYS A 415 10.38 -12.56 -11.86
C CYS A 415 9.93 -13.15 -10.51
N VAL A 416 10.20 -14.44 -10.28
CA VAL A 416 9.90 -15.15 -9.03
C VAL A 416 10.65 -14.53 -7.85
N GLU A 417 11.92 -14.17 -7.99
CA GLU A 417 12.66 -13.44 -6.96
C GLU A 417 12.05 -12.06 -6.68
N GLN A 418 11.71 -11.30 -7.72
CA GLN A 418 11.07 -9.98 -7.57
C GLN A 418 9.73 -10.06 -6.83
N PHE A 419 8.89 -11.07 -7.13
CA PHE A 419 7.65 -11.30 -6.40
C PHE A 419 7.93 -11.65 -4.94
N ARG A 420 8.88 -12.55 -4.67
CA ARG A 420 9.29 -12.90 -3.29
C ARG A 420 9.67 -11.65 -2.50
N ASP A 421 10.55 -10.83 -3.07
CA ASP A 421 11.05 -9.62 -2.44
C ASP A 421 9.94 -8.61 -2.20
N TYR A 422 9.02 -8.44 -3.15
CA TYR A 422 7.86 -7.57 -2.98
C TYR A 422 6.97 -8.02 -1.82
N ILE A 423 6.62 -9.31 -1.76
CA ILE A 423 5.76 -9.88 -0.71
C ILE A 423 6.43 -9.75 0.66
N VAL A 424 7.75 -9.98 0.75
CA VAL A 424 8.51 -9.84 2.00
C VAL A 424 8.59 -8.37 2.44
N LYS A 425 8.91 -7.45 1.52
CA LYS A 425 9.04 -6.00 1.83
C LYS A 425 7.72 -5.34 2.19
N LYS A 426 6.61 -5.82 1.62
CA LYS A 426 5.25 -5.28 1.84
C LYS A 426 4.42 -6.18 2.76
N ALA A 427 5.06 -6.89 3.68
CA ALA A 427 4.43 -7.88 4.55
C ALA A 427 3.15 -7.37 5.25
N ASP A 428 3.11 -6.10 5.66
CA ASP A 428 1.98 -5.50 6.37
C ASP A 428 0.70 -5.37 5.50
N LEU A 429 0.83 -5.46 4.17
CA LEU A 429 -0.31 -5.38 3.24
C LEU A 429 -0.99 -6.74 3.00
N PHE A 430 -0.41 -7.82 3.53
CA PHE A 430 -0.89 -9.19 3.28
C PHE A 430 -1.39 -9.83 4.57
N PRO A 431 -2.60 -10.44 4.57
CA PRO A 431 -2.98 -11.41 5.59
C PRO A 431 -1.94 -12.53 5.70
N VAL A 432 -1.73 -13.03 6.93
CA VAL A 432 -0.67 -14.02 7.24
C VAL A 432 -0.80 -15.27 6.38
N ASP A 433 -2.02 -15.81 6.26
CA ASP A 433 -2.35 -17.00 5.46
C ASP A 433 -2.10 -16.78 3.96
N ILE A 434 -2.50 -15.62 3.43
CA ILE A 434 -2.28 -15.26 2.02
C ILE A 434 -0.80 -15.07 1.73
N LYS A 435 -0.06 -14.44 2.65
CA LYS A 435 1.39 -14.25 2.54
C LYS A 435 2.12 -15.60 2.47
N GLU A 436 1.84 -16.49 3.41
CA GLU A 436 2.44 -17.84 3.44
C GLU A 436 2.12 -18.62 2.17
N CYS A 437 0.88 -18.54 1.68
CA CYS A 437 0.48 -19.15 0.43
C CYS A 437 1.28 -18.60 -0.77
N CYS A 438 1.37 -17.27 -0.91
CA CYS A 438 2.13 -16.63 -1.97
C CYS A 438 3.62 -17.03 -1.93
N LEU A 439 4.24 -17.02 -0.74
CA LEU A 439 5.64 -17.42 -0.58
C LEU A 439 5.86 -18.90 -0.92
N SER A 440 4.92 -19.77 -0.57
CA SER A 440 4.94 -21.19 -0.95
C SER A 440 4.86 -21.37 -2.46
N ILE A 441 3.93 -20.67 -3.14
CA ILE A 441 3.80 -20.73 -4.62
C ILE A 441 5.10 -20.28 -5.31
N VAL A 442 5.67 -19.17 -4.85
CA VAL A 442 6.92 -18.60 -5.39
C VAL A 442 8.11 -19.54 -5.12
N ALA A 443 8.19 -20.15 -3.94
CA ALA A 443 9.21 -21.15 -3.62
C ALA A 443 9.08 -22.41 -4.51
N ASP A 444 7.87 -22.90 -4.74
CA ASP A 444 7.60 -24.01 -5.65
C ASP A 444 8.04 -23.69 -7.08
N MET A 445 7.69 -22.51 -7.58
CA MET A 445 8.08 -22.03 -8.91
C MET A 445 9.61 -21.97 -9.04
N LYS A 446 10.30 -21.42 -8.03
CA LYS A 446 11.77 -21.37 -7.98
C LYS A 446 12.37 -22.77 -8.07
N ASN A 447 11.95 -23.66 -7.16
CA ASN A 447 12.47 -25.03 -7.05
C ASN A 447 12.23 -25.83 -8.34
N CYS A 448 11.05 -25.71 -8.94
CA CYS A 448 10.73 -26.34 -10.23
C CYS A 448 11.57 -25.75 -11.37
N GLY A 449 11.77 -24.44 -11.40
CA GLY A 449 12.61 -23.76 -12.38
C GLY A 449 14.07 -24.23 -12.31
N TYR A 450 14.69 -24.19 -11.13
CA TYR A 450 16.06 -24.68 -10.93
C TYR A 450 16.20 -26.16 -11.29
N ARG A 451 15.28 -27.02 -10.83
CA ARG A 451 15.29 -28.45 -11.18
C ARG A 451 15.21 -28.68 -12.69
N SER A 452 14.46 -27.86 -13.42
CA SER A 452 14.37 -27.97 -14.88
C SER A 452 15.68 -27.61 -15.59
N LEU A 453 16.50 -26.76 -14.97
CA LEU A 453 17.81 -26.36 -15.48
C LEU A 453 18.91 -27.36 -15.07
N THR A 454 18.85 -27.95 -13.88
CA THR A 454 19.87 -28.90 -13.37
C THR A 454 19.63 -30.35 -13.79
N SER A 455 18.38 -30.80 -13.94
CA SER A 455 18.08 -32.20 -14.31
C SER A 455 18.72 -32.66 -15.64
N PRO A 456 18.70 -31.85 -16.72
CA PRO A 456 19.43 -32.19 -17.95
C PRO A 456 20.94 -32.36 -17.73
N ILE A 457 21.55 -31.51 -16.89
CA ILE A 457 22.98 -31.58 -16.56
C ILE A 457 23.30 -32.93 -15.91
N HIS A 458 22.53 -33.36 -14.91
CA HIS A 458 22.74 -34.66 -14.26
C HIS A 458 22.53 -35.84 -15.19
N LYS A 459 21.61 -35.72 -16.16
CA LYS A 459 21.38 -36.75 -17.17
C LYS A 459 22.59 -36.89 -18.09
N ASP A 460 23.19 -35.78 -18.50
CA ASP A 460 24.37 -35.77 -19.38
C ASP A 460 25.63 -36.26 -18.64
N LEU A 461 25.78 -35.93 -17.35
CA LEU A 461 26.89 -36.37 -16.50
C LEU A 461 26.74 -37.80 -15.94
N LYS A 462 25.62 -38.49 -16.23
CA LYS A 462 25.29 -39.80 -15.65
C LYS A 462 26.38 -40.85 -15.87
N SER A 463 27.03 -40.84 -17.04
CA SER A 463 28.06 -41.82 -17.37
C SER A 463 29.30 -41.63 -16.50
N GLN A 464 29.72 -40.38 -16.31
CA GLN A 464 30.86 -39.98 -15.50
C GLN A 464 30.61 -40.27 -14.02
N TYR A 465 29.41 -39.94 -13.52
CA TYR A 465 29.02 -40.33 -12.15
C TYR A 465 29.12 -41.83 -11.93
N SER A 466 28.76 -42.65 -12.93
CA SER A 466 28.77 -44.11 -12.78
C SER A 466 30.13 -44.74 -12.59
N SER A 467 31.18 -44.04 -13.02
CA SER A 467 32.58 -44.45 -12.89
C SER A 467 33.20 -44.05 -11.55
N LEU A 468 32.64 -43.06 -10.83
CA LEU A 468 33.11 -42.67 -9.50
C LEU A 468 32.96 -43.82 -8.50
N GLY A 469 33.94 -43.99 -7.60
CA GLY A 469 33.95 -45.06 -6.61
C GLY A 469 34.12 -46.47 -7.20
N THR A 470 34.66 -46.58 -8.41
CA THR A 470 35.02 -47.86 -9.06
C THR A 470 36.55 -47.99 -9.19
N PRO A 471 37.12 -49.17 -9.47
CA PRO A 471 38.56 -49.32 -9.69
C PRO A 471 39.11 -48.38 -10.77
N ILE A 472 38.36 -48.19 -11.85
CA ILE A 472 38.74 -47.32 -12.98
C ILE A 472 38.92 -45.86 -12.53
N TRP A 473 38.16 -45.39 -11.54
CA TRP A 473 38.31 -44.04 -10.99
C TRP A 473 39.66 -43.84 -10.28
N LEU A 474 40.15 -44.84 -9.54
CA LEU A 474 41.48 -44.78 -8.91
C LEU A 474 42.62 -44.96 -9.92
N GLU A 475 42.44 -45.83 -10.91
CA GLU A 475 43.46 -46.14 -11.91
C GLU A 475 43.63 -45.02 -12.95
N LYS A 476 42.54 -44.34 -13.32
CA LYS A 476 42.52 -43.37 -14.42
C LYS A 476 42.03 -42.00 -13.96
N LYS A 477 42.98 -41.09 -13.70
CA LYS A 477 42.69 -39.66 -13.38
C LYS A 477 41.74 -38.99 -14.39
N GLN A 478 41.76 -39.42 -15.65
CA GLN A 478 40.92 -38.89 -16.72
C GLN A 478 39.40 -39.04 -16.47
N VAL A 479 38.97 -39.94 -15.57
CA VAL A 479 37.54 -40.12 -15.24
C VAL A 479 36.97 -38.85 -14.59
N PHE A 480 37.69 -38.28 -13.61
CA PHE A 480 37.25 -37.08 -12.92
C PHE A 480 37.44 -35.81 -13.77
N GLU A 481 38.50 -35.74 -14.58
CA GLU A 481 38.70 -34.63 -15.53
C GLU A 481 37.50 -34.45 -16.47
N LYS A 482 36.99 -35.55 -17.03
CA LYS A 482 35.82 -35.52 -17.91
C LYS A 482 34.55 -35.07 -17.19
N LEU A 483 34.43 -35.37 -15.90
CA LEU A 483 33.33 -34.87 -15.08
C LEU A 483 33.44 -33.36 -14.90
N LEU A 484 34.61 -32.85 -14.50
CA LEU A 484 34.87 -31.42 -14.35
C LEU A 484 34.65 -30.64 -15.65
N GLU A 485 35.15 -31.15 -16.79
CA GLU A 485 34.95 -30.54 -18.11
C GLU A 485 33.46 -30.46 -18.46
N GLY A 486 32.71 -31.53 -18.19
CA GLY A 486 31.26 -31.57 -18.38
C GLY A 486 30.53 -30.56 -17.52
N ILE A 487 30.87 -30.47 -16.22
CA ILE A 487 30.29 -29.48 -15.30
C ILE A 487 30.62 -28.07 -15.79
N TYR A 488 31.89 -27.78 -16.08
CA TYR A 488 32.33 -26.47 -16.56
C TYR A 488 31.53 -26.03 -17.79
N LYS A 489 31.39 -26.90 -18.80
CA LYS A 489 30.58 -26.61 -19.99
C LYS A 489 29.15 -26.22 -19.63
N HIS A 490 28.49 -26.96 -18.75
CA HIS A 490 27.12 -26.67 -18.35
C HIS A 490 26.95 -25.43 -17.46
N THR A 491 27.97 -25.05 -16.68
CA THR A 491 27.97 -23.76 -15.97
C THR A 491 27.97 -22.57 -16.94
N GLN A 492 28.56 -22.73 -18.13
CA GLN A 492 28.48 -21.69 -19.17
C GLN A 492 27.06 -21.55 -19.75
N ASP A 493 26.32 -22.65 -19.82
CA ASP A 493 24.95 -22.70 -20.37
C ASP A 493 23.89 -22.02 -19.49
N VAL A 494 24.25 -21.53 -18.30
CA VAL A 494 23.34 -20.86 -17.35
C VAL A 494 23.68 -19.39 -17.10
N ARG A 495 24.67 -18.81 -17.78
CA ARG A 495 25.08 -17.41 -17.65
C ARG A 495 23.98 -16.37 -17.98
N GLY A 496 22.89 -16.79 -18.63
CA GLY A 496 21.76 -15.91 -18.95
C GLY A 496 20.82 -15.62 -17.77
N LEU A 497 21.15 -16.07 -16.56
CA LEU A 497 20.43 -15.75 -15.33
C LEU A 497 20.96 -14.48 -14.69
N THR A 498 20.13 -13.80 -13.90
CA THR A 498 20.60 -12.72 -13.01
C THR A 498 21.62 -13.27 -12.00
N ASP A 499 22.51 -12.40 -11.49
CA ASP A 499 23.57 -12.80 -10.56
C ASP A 499 23.06 -13.56 -9.33
N SER A 500 21.94 -13.11 -8.74
CA SER A 500 21.26 -13.78 -7.62
C SER A 500 20.82 -15.20 -7.97
N CYS A 501 20.04 -15.33 -9.05
CA CYS A 501 19.54 -16.62 -9.54
C CYS A 501 20.68 -17.56 -9.94
N HIS A 502 21.73 -17.02 -10.57
CA HIS A 502 22.89 -17.77 -11.03
C HIS A 502 23.66 -18.35 -9.85
N GLN A 503 23.94 -17.51 -8.85
CA GLN A 503 24.61 -17.92 -7.62
C GLN A 503 23.83 -19.01 -6.87
N GLU A 504 22.51 -18.84 -6.68
CA GLU A 504 21.67 -19.84 -6.02
C GLU A 504 21.59 -21.15 -6.80
N LEU A 505 21.43 -21.09 -8.13
CA LEU A 505 21.41 -22.27 -8.99
C LEU A 505 22.74 -23.03 -8.93
N LEU A 506 23.88 -22.33 -8.96
CA LEU A 506 25.19 -22.96 -8.84
C LEU A 506 25.45 -23.51 -7.44
N GLY A 507 24.95 -22.88 -6.38
CA GLY A 507 24.94 -23.44 -5.04
C GLY A 507 24.19 -24.77 -4.98
N GLN A 508 22.98 -24.79 -5.53
CA GLN A 508 22.18 -26.02 -5.62
C GLN A 508 22.88 -27.10 -6.45
N LEU A 509 23.42 -26.75 -7.63
CA LEU A 509 24.13 -27.72 -8.47
C LEU A 509 25.38 -28.27 -7.76
N HIS A 510 26.17 -27.41 -7.11
CA HIS A 510 27.34 -27.80 -6.33
C HIS A 510 26.98 -28.84 -5.25
N LEU A 511 25.91 -28.58 -4.50
CA LEU A 511 25.37 -29.53 -3.52
C LEU A 511 24.95 -30.84 -4.19
N GLU A 512 24.17 -30.80 -5.26
CA GLU A 512 23.67 -31.99 -5.97
C GLU A 512 24.82 -32.86 -6.51
N VAL A 513 25.84 -32.25 -7.11
CA VAL A 513 27.03 -32.95 -7.63
C VAL A 513 27.82 -33.61 -6.50
N THR A 514 28.05 -32.89 -5.40
CA THR A 514 28.78 -33.42 -4.23
C THR A 514 28.02 -34.57 -3.58
N VAL A 515 26.69 -34.45 -3.47
CA VAL A 515 25.81 -35.53 -2.99
C VAL A 515 25.91 -36.76 -3.90
N GLU A 516 25.88 -36.60 -5.22
CA GLU A 516 26.02 -37.72 -6.17
C GLU A 516 27.43 -38.34 -6.11
N TYR A 517 28.49 -37.55 -5.93
CA TYR A 517 29.85 -38.05 -5.72
C TYR A 517 29.90 -38.98 -4.50
N VAL A 518 29.43 -38.50 -3.33
CA VAL A 518 29.41 -39.29 -2.10
C VAL A 518 28.51 -40.52 -2.26
N ARG A 519 27.33 -40.37 -2.87
CA ARG A 519 26.43 -41.50 -3.16
C ARG A 519 27.12 -42.58 -4.01
N ARG A 520 27.94 -42.19 -4.99
CA ARG A 520 28.69 -43.12 -5.86
C ARG A 520 29.79 -43.85 -5.11
N LEU A 521 30.54 -43.12 -4.28
CA LEU A 521 31.57 -43.70 -3.42
C LEU A 521 30.98 -44.74 -2.46
N LEU A 522 29.83 -44.44 -1.85
CA LEU A 522 29.15 -45.34 -0.93
C LEU A 522 28.50 -46.57 -1.60
N LYS A 523 28.56 -46.72 -2.94
CA LYS A 523 28.04 -47.91 -3.66
C LYS A 523 28.85 -49.18 -3.47
N ARG A 524 29.95 -49.13 -2.72
CA ARG A 524 30.80 -50.30 -2.40
C ARG A 524 31.27 -51.07 -3.64
N LYS A 525 31.41 -50.37 -4.78
CA LYS A 525 31.91 -50.94 -6.04
C LYS A 525 33.43 -51.15 -6.04
N ILE A 526 34.10 -50.66 -5.01
CA ILE A 526 35.53 -50.81 -4.79
C ILE A 526 35.78 -51.29 -3.36
N LYS A 527 36.79 -52.15 -3.19
CA LYS A 527 37.30 -52.58 -1.89
C LYS A 527 38.77 -52.19 -1.79
N LEU A 528 39.12 -51.37 -0.82
CA LEU A 528 40.47 -50.88 -0.59
C LEU A 528 41.24 -51.91 0.28
N ARG A 529 42.07 -52.71 -0.39
CA ARG A 529 42.65 -53.95 0.16
C ARG A 529 43.79 -53.70 1.14
N ASP A 530 44.63 -52.75 0.80
CA ASP A 530 45.86 -52.42 1.51
C ASP A 530 45.92 -50.93 1.85
N LYS A 531 46.92 -50.58 2.66
CA LYS A 531 47.17 -49.21 3.12
C LYS A 531 47.44 -48.26 1.94
N GLU A 532 48.15 -48.71 0.92
CA GLU A 532 48.53 -47.88 -0.22
C GLU A 532 47.30 -47.50 -1.07
N MET A 533 46.42 -48.46 -1.36
CA MET A 533 45.14 -48.20 -2.02
C MET A 533 44.23 -47.28 -1.20
N GLN A 534 44.24 -47.42 0.12
CA GLN A 534 43.47 -46.55 1.02
C GLN A 534 43.98 -45.11 1.02
N GLU A 535 45.30 -44.92 1.10
CA GLU A 535 45.94 -43.60 1.00
C GLU A 535 45.77 -42.99 -0.40
N GLN A 536 45.86 -43.79 -1.45
CA GLN A 536 45.58 -43.34 -2.82
C GLN A 536 44.12 -42.87 -2.95
N ALA A 537 43.16 -43.65 -2.46
CA ALA A 537 41.74 -43.27 -2.49
C ALA A 537 41.46 -42.01 -1.67
N ALA A 538 42.06 -41.89 -0.47
CA ALA A 538 41.95 -40.69 0.34
C ALA A 538 42.50 -39.44 -0.40
N ARG A 539 43.69 -39.54 -1.02
CA ARG A 539 44.24 -38.46 -1.83
C ARG A 539 43.32 -38.09 -2.99
N SER A 540 42.81 -39.07 -3.73
CA SER A 540 41.89 -38.83 -4.84
C SER A 540 40.59 -38.15 -4.39
N VAL A 541 39.96 -38.60 -3.31
CA VAL A 541 38.72 -37.97 -2.79
C VAL A 541 38.98 -36.53 -2.35
N CYS A 542 40.12 -36.28 -1.69
CA CYS A 542 40.49 -34.93 -1.24
C CYS A 542 40.79 -34.00 -2.43
N GLU A 543 41.63 -34.44 -3.38
CA GLU A 543 41.95 -33.69 -4.60
C GLU A 543 40.68 -33.41 -5.44
N ASP A 544 39.83 -34.42 -5.63
CA ASP A 544 38.57 -34.28 -6.36
C ASP A 544 37.68 -33.23 -5.69
N GLY A 545 37.55 -33.28 -4.35
CA GLY A 545 36.73 -32.32 -3.60
C GLY A 545 37.24 -30.88 -3.68
N GLN A 546 38.56 -30.67 -3.56
CA GLN A 546 39.15 -29.34 -3.70
C GLN A 546 38.91 -28.76 -5.10
N ARG A 547 39.07 -29.58 -6.14
CA ARG A 547 38.90 -29.16 -7.53
C ARG A 547 37.44 -28.91 -7.88
N LEU A 548 36.53 -29.73 -7.36
CA LEU A 548 35.09 -29.53 -7.50
C LEU A 548 34.67 -28.20 -6.87
N ASN A 549 35.08 -27.97 -5.62
CA ASN A 549 34.79 -26.74 -4.90
C ASN A 549 35.35 -25.53 -5.66
N LYS A 550 36.62 -25.57 -6.07
CA LYS A 550 37.25 -24.50 -6.85
C LYS A 550 36.46 -24.16 -8.12
N LEU A 551 36.06 -25.17 -8.92
CA LEU A 551 35.28 -24.96 -10.14
C LEU A 551 33.96 -24.25 -9.84
N PHE A 552 33.22 -24.71 -8.83
CA PHE A 552 31.92 -24.12 -8.50
C PHE A 552 32.05 -22.73 -7.89
N THR A 553 33.04 -22.48 -7.02
CA THR A 553 33.30 -21.16 -6.45
C THR A 553 33.73 -20.17 -7.53
N GLU A 554 34.60 -20.57 -8.46
CA GLU A 554 34.99 -19.74 -9.63
C GLU A 554 33.80 -19.47 -10.56
N ALA A 555 32.86 -20.40 -10.66
CA ALA A 555 31.62 -20.20 -11.41
C ALA A 555 30.61 -19.30 -10.66
N GLY A 556 30.72 -19.13 -9.34
CA GLY A 556 29.88 -18.25 -8.53
C GLY A 556 29.08 -18.93 -7.40
N SER A 557 29.32 -20.20 -7.10
CA SER A 557 28.74 -20.87 -5.92
C SER A 557 29.31 -20.30 -4.62
N ARG A 558 28.48 -20.17 -3.57
CA ARG A 558 28.90 -19.77 -2.21
C ARG A 558 28.93 -20.93 -1.20
N GLU A 559 28.76 -22.16 -1.66
CA GLU A 559 28.65 -23.35 -0.81
C GLU A 559 30.04 -23.94 -0.46
N GLU A 560 30.95 -23.10 0.07
CA GLU A 560 32.35 -23.50 0.34
C GLU A 560 32.48 -24.64 1.36
N TRP A 561 31.52 -24.73 2.30
CA TRP A 561 31.46 -25.78 3.32
C TRP A 561 31.34 -27.20 2.73
N LEU A 562 30.94 -27.34 1.46
CA LEU A 562 30.88 -28.64 0.79
C LEU A 562 32.26 -29.28 0.60
N SER A 563 33.32 -28.46 0.55
CA SER A 563 34.71 -28.95 0.45
C SER A 563 35.13 -29.79 1.65
N ASP A 564 34.62 -29.47 2.84
CA ASP A 564 34.94 -30.16 4.08
C ASP A 564 34.44 -31.61 4.08
N ILE A 565 33.31 -31.89 3.42
CA ILE A 565 32.68 -33.22 3.44
C ILE A 565 33.61 -34.27 2.84
N LEU A 566 34.16 -33.99 1.66
CA LEU A 566 35.05 -34.92 0.97
C LEU A 566 36.40 -35.03 1.68
N ALA A 567 36.90 -33.94 2.26
CA ALA A 567 38.10 -33.97 3.09
C ALA A 567 37.95 -34.88 4.32
N ARG A 568 36.80 -34.80 5.02
CA ARG A 568 36.49 -35.66 6.17
C ARG A 568 36.33 -37.13 5.77
N ILE A 569 35.67 -37.40 4.64
CA ILE A 569 35.57 -38.77 4.09
C ILE A 569 36.96 -39.31 3.73
N ALA A 570 37.81 -38.51 3.11
CA ALA A 570 39.19 -38.88 2.80
C ALA A 570 39.99 -39.21 4.06
N GLU A 571 39.79 -38.46 5.15
CA GLU A 571 40.46 -38.72 6.42
C GLU A 571 40.09 -40.09 6.99
N VAL A 572 38.80 -40.45 6.99
CA VAL A 572 38.34 -41.80 7.38
C VAL A 572 38.99 -42.90 6.53
N LEU A 573 39.14 -42.67 5.22
CA LEU A 573 39.80 -43.63 4.33
C LEU A 573 41.30 -43.75 4.61
N LYS A 574 41.97 -42.68 5.01
CA LYS A 574 43.42 -42.63 5.29
C LYS A 574 43.79 -43.29 6.62
N LEU A 575 43.04 -42.99 7.69
CA LEU A 575 43.34 -43.43 9.05
C LEU A 575 43.38 -44.96 9.17
N GLN A 576 44.40 -45.48 9.85
CA GLN A 576 44.62 -46.94 10.00
C GLN A 576 44.22 -47.45 11.39
N ASP A 577 44.43 -46.63 12.41
CA ASP A 577 44.10 -46.96 13.80
C ASP A 577 42.59 -46.85 14.07
N ILE A 578 42.04 -47.83 14.80
CA ILE A 578 40.59 -47.93 15.08
C ILE A 578 40.11 -46.74 15.91
N SER A 579 40.88 -46.33 16.92
CA SER A 579 40.51 -45.21 17.79
C SER A 579 40.51 -43.88 17.03
N SER A 580 41.45 -43.70 16.12
CA SER A 580 41.51 -42.53 15.23
C SER A 580 40.34 -42.50 14.26
N ILE A 581 40.02 -43.63 13.62
CA ILE A 581 38.83 -43.74 12.74
C ILE A 581 37.55 -43.43 13.52
N GLN A 582 37.45 -43.94 14.75
CA GLN A 582 36.31 -43.69 15.63
C GLN A 582 36.15 -42.19 15.94
N LEU A 583 37.25 -41.50 16.26
CA LEU A 583 37.24 -40.07 16.53
C LEU A 583 36.81 -39.24 15.31
N GLU A 584 37.30 -39.59 14.12
CA GLU A 584 36.94 -38.88 12.89
C GLU A 584 35.47 -39.12 12.51
N ILE A 585 34.96 -40.34 12.71
CA ILE A 585 33.54 -40.67 12.50
C ILE A 585 32.64 -39.91 13.48
N VAL A 586 33.05 -39.77 14.74
CA VAL A 586 32.33 -38.95 15.72
C VAL A 586 32.31 -37.49 15.26
N THR A 587 33.46 -36.94 14.86
CA THR A 587 33.58 -35.57 14.35
C THR A 587 32.68 -35.34 13.13
N LEU A 588 32.67 -36.28 12.17
CA LEU A 588 31.82 -36.23 10.99
C LEU A 588 30.33 -36.27 11.38
N SER A 589 29.94 -37.07 12.37
CA SER A 589 28.54 -37.17 12.81
C SER A 589 28.06 -35.93 13.57
N GLN A 590 28.96 -35.26 14.31
CA GLN A 590 28.66 -34.00 14.98
C GLN A 590 28.50 -32.86 13.97
N ALA A 591 29.39 -32.78 12.98
CA ALA A 591 29.30 -31.80 11.89
C ALA A 591 28.09 -32.05 10.98
N TYR A 592 27.70 -33.31 10.80
CA TYR A 592 26.57 -33.70 9.95
C TYR A 592 25.64 -34.70 10.66
N PRO A 593 24.69 -34.21 11.48
CA PRO A 593 23.81 -35.03 12.31
C PRO A 593 22.92 -36.01 11.53
N TYR A 594 22.69 -35.74 10.24
CA TYR A 594 21.88 -36.59 9.35
C TYR A 594 22.64 -37.78 8.73
N LEU A 595 23.87 -38.06 9.16
CA LEU A 595 24.62 -39.24 8.73
C LEU A 595 24.01 -40.52 9.32
N SER A 596 23.44 -41.36 8.46
CA SER A 596 22.79 -42.61 8.88
C SER A 596 23.78 -43.75 9.14
N ASP A 597 23.38 -44.71 9.98
CA ASP A 597 24.14 -45.96 10.21
C ASP A 597 24.44 -46.72 8.91
N VAL A 598 23.50 -46.70 7.95
CA VAL A 598 23.66 -47.36 6.65
C VAL A 598 24.81 -46.73 5.85
N GLN A 599 24.85 -45.40 5.80
CA GLN A 599 25.90 -44.65 5.09
C GLN A 599 27.26 -44.80 5.78
N MET A 600 27.28 -44.74 7.11
CA MET A 600 28.50 -44.98 7.90
C MET A 600 29.05 -46.38 7.67
N THR A 601 28.19 -47.39 7.71
CA THR A 601 28.57 -48.79 7.42
C THR A 601 29.12 -48.90 6.00
N ALA A 602 28.50 -48.20 5.04
CA ALA A 602 28.97 -48.21 3.66
C ALA A 602 30.37 -47.59 3.53
N LEU A 603 30.62 -46.47 4.20
CA LEU A 603 31.94 -45.83 4.23
C LEU A 603 33.00 -46.74 4.84
N LEU A 604 32.74 -47.30 6.02
CA LEU A 604 33.67 -48.19 6.71
C LEU A 604 33.93 -49.48 5.90
N SER A 605 32.93 -49.99 5.18
CA SER A 605 33.07 -51.20 4.36
C SER A 605 33.96 -51.05 3.13
N LEU A 606 34.31 -49.81 2.74
CA LEU A 606 35.32 -49.57 1.70
C LEU A 606 36.70 -50.04 2.15
N LYS A 607 36.98 -50.01 3.47
CA LYS A 607 38.23 -50.49 4.07
C LYS A 607 38.10 -51.98 4.36
N SER A 608 38.89 -52.80 3.67
CA SER A 608 38.83 -54.27 3.84
C SER A 608 39.52 -54.80 5.10
N ASN A 609 40.40 -53.99 5.71
CA ASN A 609 41.16 -54.33 6.91
C ASN A 609 40.36 -54.13 8.22
N LEU A 610 39.16 -53.57 8.16
CA LEU A 610 38.29 -53.43 9.33
C LEU A 610 37.52 -54.72 9.57
N SER A 611 37.72 -55.34 10.75
CA SER A 611 36.94 -56.49 11.17
C SER A 611 35.49 -56.10 11.49
N THR A 612 34.58 -57.06 11.40
CA THR A 612 33.16 -56.86 11.78
C THR A 612 33.01 -56.40 13.23
N SER A 613 33.90 -56.82 14.14
CA SER A 613 33.91 -56.39 15.54
C SER A 613 34.40 -54.95 15.70
N ALA A 614 35.38 -54.50 14.89
CA ALA A 614 35.82 -53.11 14.88
C ALA A 614 34.71 -52.17 14.39
N VAL A 615 34.02 -52.52 13.30
CA VAL A 615 32.87 -51.75 12.79
C VAL A 615 31.75 -51.66 13.83
N LYS A 616 31.42 -52.77 14.52
CA LYS A 616 30.43 -52.76 15.62
C LYS A 616 30.85 -51.86 16.79
N ARG A 617 32.14 -51.81 17.12
CA ARG A 617 32.67 -50.97 18.20
C ARG A 617 32.53 -49.49 17.87
N ILE A 618 32.93 -49.09 16.67
CA ILE A 618 32.80 -47.70 16.19
C ILE A 618 31.33 -47.27 16.22
N LYS A 619 30.42 -48.13 15.74
CA LYS A 619 28.97 -47.88 15.79
C LYS A 619 28.44 -47.71 17.22
N LYS A 620 28.82 -48.60 18.13
CA LYS A 620 28.36 -48.54 19.52
C LYS A 620 28.73 -47.20 20.16
N THR A 621 29.99 -46.78 20.01
CA THR A 621 30.42 -45.50 20.57
C THR A 621 29.70 -44.31 19.95
N LEU A 622 29.34 -44.38 18.66
CA LEU A 622 28.52 -43.34 18.04
C LEU A 622 27.12 -43.25 18.67
N LEU A 623 26.46 -44.38 18.87
CA LEU A 623 25.13 -44.43 19.50
C LEU A 623 25.19 -43.86 20.93
N ASP A 624 26.21 -44.25 21.70
CA ASP A 624 26.42 -43.76 23.07
C ASP A 624 26.63 -42.22 23.12
N ILE A 625 27.20 -41.63 22.06
CA ILE A 625 27.44 -40.17 21.93
C ILE A 625 26.22 -39.43 21.38
N GLN A 626 25.47 -40.01 20.44
CA GLN A 626 24.26 -39.38 19.90
C GLN A 626 23.13 -39.28 20.93
N ASP A 627 23.05 -40.21 21.89
CA ASP A 627 22.10 -40.16 23.01
C ASP A 627 22.37 -39.01 24.00
N THR A 628 23.56 -38.39 23.95
CA THR A 628 23.97 -37.32 24.89
C THR A 628 23.99 -35.91 24.29
N THR A 629 23.94 -35.74 22.97
CA THR A 629 23.95 -34.43 22.28
C THR A 629 22.78 -34.28 21.31
N SER A 630 21.67 -33.68 21.75
CA SER A 630 20.41 -33.55 20.99
C SER A 630 20.24 -32.21 20.25
N SER A 631 21.28 -31.67 19.60
CA SER A 631 21.12 -30.50 18.71
C SER A 631 21.06 -30.96 17.24
N GLN A 632 19.92 -30.69 16.58
CA GLN A 632 19.66 -30.99 15.17
C GLN A 632 19.96 -29.76 14.27
N ASP A 633 20.91 -28.91 14.63
CA ASP A 633 21.19 -27.64 13.90
C ASP A 633 22.24 -27.78 12.77
N GLY A 634 22.59 -29.01 12.34
CA GLY A 634 23.61 -29.25 11.32
C GLY A 634 23.08 -29.35 9.87
N PRO A 635 23.95 -29.18 8.85
CA PRO A 635 23.54 -29.27 7.45
C PRO A 635 22.92 -30.62 7.07
N SER A 636 21.80 -30.59 6.33
CA SER A 636 21.07 -31.77 5.87
C SER A 636 21.70 -32.45 4.64
N PHE A 637 23.03 -32.48 4.54
CA PHE A 637 23.74 -33.07 3.39
C PHE A 637 23.46 -34.57 3.25
N PHE A 638 23.75 -35.35 4.31
CA PHE A 638 23.62 -36.81 4.25
C PHE A 638 22.17 -37.29 4.17
N SER A 639 21.17 -36.48 4.58
CA SER A 639 19.77 -36.82 4.33
C SER A 639 19.41 -36.83 2.84
N LYS A 640 20.15 -36.10 1.99
CA LYS A 640 20.01 -36.11 0.52
C LYS A 640 20.76 -37.27 -0.14
N VAL A 641 21.70 -37.90 0.57
CA VAL A 641 22.42 -39.10 0.11
C VAL A 641 21.53 -40.35 0.35
N LEU A 642 20.30 -40.35 -0.18
CA LEU A 642 19.32 -41.42 0.03
C LEU A 642 19.72 -42.76 -0.62
N GLY A 643 19.25 -43.83 0.03
CA GLY A 643 19.82 -45.15 0.09
C GLY A 643 19.72 -46.07 -1.13
N PHE A 644 20.54 -47.10 -1.00
CA PHE A 644 20.49 -48.39 -1.66
C PHE A 644 19.22 -49.12 -1.25
N HIS A 645 18.42 -49.50 -2.24
CA HIS A 645 17.85 -50.83 -2.24
C HIS A 645 18.56 -51.62 -3.34
#